data_AF-A0A2E8VU88-F1
#
_entry.id   AF-A0A2E8VU88-F1
#
_cell.length_a   1.000
_cell.length_b   1.000
_cell.length_c   1.000
_cell.angle_alpha   90.00
_cell.angle_beta   90.00
_cell.angle_gamma   90.00
#
_symmetry.space_group_name_H-M   'P 1'
#
loop_
_entity.id
_entity.type
_entity.pdbx_description
1 polymer ?
#
loop_
_entity_poly.entity_id
_entity_poly.type
_entity_poly.pdbx_seq_one_letter_code
_entity_poly.pdbx_strand_id
1 'polypeptide(L)'
;MDTDEPTTGQAGNPDRLRSDPALAPGVTFETGRLPLLRSVRGKLILTITLFIVVTASILSVADYRYVRNLLRTSTEQQLMLRAEGLREVILAYVGQQQERVALVASRTRLRELTRAFVDAEIAPEAYQMGTRRILLDAQAATEGFESIRVATLDGEVITATDEAMIGGSLLADPVFAPGLESATLGVPVMRGGGFVASLAAPARTNDGRLLGVLLVAVDVEPMHEMLSHIPTTFESATLRIGAREGDRIRYLFGSGRGTNDVTMRRALAGESGFAAVERDGTEVLAAFRDVGYGGWGLVAEVDADEAYEPILELRAVLVGIAILVGAVGAAVGARIAANLTRPILRLADVAGQIGNGDLAVRARVGGDDEVGIMARSFNMMTSQLERHQERLKELVQARTAQLEQRTQQLEQANEQLAELCELLETQAGTMEQDLRRAEVIQRSMLPQVPPELDGFSVRTLYRPGLNVGGDLYAVAAVQDRYLVLVVADASGHGISAALLAVLFRYRLAVVDEATGLPYAPAHALTDLNTLLSGDIRAPGVFFTCVYCVLDMQERSLVMAAAGHPPLLNVRSDGRCELLEHTGPALGLDASATYSERTMQLEPGDRLLLYTDGILDTPGDHTPDAMEIGAALAGIQSGAHELEELLALVTGGIDREDRDDVTLLTLEVAPGENHFDVSDAAAGAPAPDPSGDAQLLWADAQGQRWFQMRGRMTWTFGETLLASAGEAIGKGLGVRFDLAECEYLDSTMFGTLHEVVERAMESGAQVSVQRVPASIVAAIKELSMEVVLDAIPPDSVELPKGLSDLLIRPTDLRHQRERLLRAHEVLLHLSEANREEFGGVVDALRAEQAAEESKDQS
;
A
#
# COMPACT_ATOMS: atom_id res chain seq x y z
N MET A 1 13.35 -40.58 18.61
CA MET A 1 12.06 -40.12 19.14
C MET A 1 11.86 -38.69 18.64
N ASP A 2 11.67 -38.47 17.33
CA ASP A 2 10.52 -38.88 16.47
C ASP A 2 9.47 -37.75 16.49
N THR A 3 8.95 -37.18 15.40
CA THR A 3 9.30 -37.15 13.95
C THR A 3 9.15 -35.67 13.47
N ASP A 4 9.33 -35.22 12.22
CA ASP A 4 9.38 -35.88 10.89
C ASP A 4 10.20 -35.06 9.86
N GLU A 5 10.35 -35.60 8.65
CA GLU A 5 10.93 -34.94 7.46
C GLU A 5 9.81 -34.21 6.63
N PRO A 6 10.05 -33.44 5.52
CA PRO A 6 10.94 -33.81 4.41
C PRO A 6 11.82 -32.72 3.80
N THR A 7 12.99 -33.15 3.35
CA THR A 7 13.77 -32.48 2.31
C THR A 7 13.18 -32.73 0.89
N THR A 8 13.33 -31.77 -0.03
CA THR A 8 13.61 -31.93 -1.48
C THR A 8 13.27 -30.65 -2.27
N GLY A 9 14.15 -30.22 -3.19
CA GLY A 9 13.91 -28.99 -3.97
C GLY A 9 15.11 -28.49 -4.80
N GLN A 10 15.64 -29.36 -5.67
CA GLN A 10 16.81 -29.17 -6.53
C GLN A 10 17.10 -27.76 -7.07
N ALA A 11 18.40 -27.41 -7.10
CA ALA A 11 18.93 -26.28 -7.85
C ALA A 11 18.68 -26.43 -9.37
N GLY A 12 18.23 -25.34 -10.01
CA GLY A 12 18.12 -25.21 -11.46
C GLY A 12 18.81 -23.93 -11.92
N ASN A 13 19.93 -24.07 -12.64
CA ASN A 13 20.63 -22.96 -13.32
C ASN A 13 19.95 -22.65 -14.68
N PRO A 14 20.33 -21.59 -15.41
CA PRO A 14 19.57 -20.35 -15.54
C PRO A 14 18.82 -20.29 -16.90
N ASP A 15 18.68 -19.09 -17.48
CA ASP A 15 18.47 -18.87 -18.92
C ASP A 15 17.05 -19.13 -19.50
N ARG A 16 16.00 -19.06 -18.67
CA ARG A 16 14.59 -19.04 -19.15
C ARG A 16 13.72 -17.95 -18.52
N LEU A 17 14.08 -16.68 -18.73
CA LEU A 17 13.18 -15.52 -18.55
C LEU A 17 13.40 -14.47 -19.67
N ARG A 18 13.57 -14.95 -20.91
CA ARG A 18 13.59 -14.15 -22.15
C ARG A 18 12.52 -14.63 -23.14
N SER A 19 11.25 -14.50 -22.78
CA SER A 19 10.14 -14.44 -23.74
C SER A 19 8.81 -14.16 -23.04
N ASP A 20 8.55 -12.90 -22.69
CA ASP A 20 7.16 -12.46 -22.51
C ASP A 20 6.88 -11.09 -23.19
N PRO A 21 6.92 -11.03 -24.54
CA PRO A 21 6.49 -9.87 -25.30
C PRO A 21 4.96 -9.93 -25.52
N ALA A 22 4.19 -9.97 -24.44
CA ALA A 22 2.72 -9.94 -24.46
C ALA A 22 2.13 -8.65 -23.83
N LEU A 23 2.92 -7.57 -23.79
CA LEU A 23 2.36 -6.22 -23.77
C LEU A 23 1.54 -6.05 -25.05
N ALA A 24 0.21 -5.92 -24.88
CA ALA A 24 -0.75 -5.92 -25.97
C ALA A 24 -0.35 -4.92 -27.08
N PRO A 25 -0.43 -5.29 -28.36
CA PRO A 25 -0.06 -4.40 -29.45
C PRO A 25 -0.87 -3.11 -29.36
N GLY A 26 -0.18 -1.98 -29.46
CA GLY A 26 -0.74 -0.67 -29.19
C GLY A 26 -2.06 -0.44 -29.92
N VAL A 27 -3.04 0.12 -29.21
CA VAL A 27 -4.37 0.42 -29.77
C VAL A 27 -4.23 1.59 -30.74
N THR A 28 -3.78 1.30 -31.95
CA THR A 28 -3.95 2.18 -33.10
C THR A 28 -5.45 2.30 -33.34
N PHE A 29 -6.03 3.43 -32.94
CA PHE A 29 -7.38 3.80 -33.33
C PHE A 29 -7.38 4.01 -34.85
N GLU A 30 -7.64 2.94 -35.60
CA GLU A 30 -7.94 3.04 -37.02
C GLU A 30 -9.23 3.86 -37.17
N THR A 31 -9.05 5.15 -37.47
CA THR A 31 -10.14 6.07 -37.82
C THR A 31 -10.65 5.81 -39.25
N GLY A 32 -10.72 4.53 -39.62
CA GLY A 32 -11.50 4.06 -40.76
C GLY A 32 -12.92 4.62 -40.64
N ARG A 33 -13.43 5.22 -41.72
CA ARG A 33 -14.70 5.95 -41.72
C ARG A 33 -15.86 5.03 -41.33
N LEU A 34 -16.17 4.99 -40.04
CA LEU A 34 -17.33 4.26 -39.52
C LEU A 34 -18.58 4.70 -40.29
N PRO A 35 -19.42 3.76 -40.76
CA PRO A 35 -20.61 4.10 -41.53
C PRO A 35 -21.51 5.05 -40.73
N LEU A 36 -22.26 5.92 -41.41
CA LEU A 36 -23.01 7.03 -40.81
C LEU A 36 -23.81 6.64 -39.55
N LEU A 37 -24.46 5.47 -39.56
CA LEU A 37 -25.26 4.96 -38.44
C LEU A 37 -24.44 4.48 -37.22
N ARG A 38 -23.14 4.20 -37.39
CA ARG A 38 -22.20 3.83 -36.31
C ARG A 38 -21.42 5.04 -35.78
N SER A 39 -21.17 6.06 -36.60
CA SER A 39 -20.48 7.29 -36.18
C SER A 39 -21.36 8.15 -35.26
N VAL A 40 -20.80 8.66 -34.16
CA VAL A 40 -21.45 9.64 -33.27
C VAL A 40 -21.96 10.85 -34.07
N ARG A 41 -21.17 11.32 -35.04
CA ARG A 41 -21.53 12.45 -35.92
C ARG A 41 -22.80 12.15 -36.73
N GLY A 42 -22.91 10.95 -37.30
CA GLY A 42 -24.07 10.57 -38.12
C GLY A 42 -25.31 10.29 -37.27
N LYS A 43 -25.15 9.69 -36.07
CA LYS A 43 -26.23 9.58 -35.07
C LYS A 43 -26.75 10.96 -34.66
N LEU A 44 -25.88 11.92 -34.35
CA LEU A 44 -26.31 13.26 -33.93
C LEU A 44 -27.06 14.01 -35.05
N ILE A 45 -26.56 13.94 -36.30
CA ILE A 45 -27.24 14.52 -37.47
C ILE A 45 -28.61 13.88 -37.67
N LEU A 46 -28.69 12.54 -37.62
CA LEU A 46 -29.95 11.81 -37.78
C LEU A 46 -30.97 12.20 -36.71
N THR A 47 -30.56 12.22 -35.42
CA THR A 47 -31.45 12.56 -34.31
C THR A 47 -31.95 14.00 -34.38
N ILE A 48 -31.07 14.97 -34.65
CA ILE A 48 -31.45 16.39 -34.78
C ILE A 48 -32.38 16.59 -35.98
N THR A 49 -32.05 16.00 -37.14
CA THR A 49 -32.87 16.13 -38.35
C THR A 49 -34.23 15.46 -38.16
N LEU A 50 -34.27 14.25 -37.57
CA LEU A 50 -35.52 13.55 -37.27
C LEU A 50 -36.40 14.35 -36.30
N PHE A 51 -35.83 14.89 -35.23
CA PHE A 51 -36.57 15.71 -34.26
C PHE A 51 -37.18 16.96 -34.92
N ILE A 52 -36.39 17.66 -35.74
CA ILE A 52 -36.86 18.86 -36.46
C ILE A 52 -37.94 18.51 -37.49
N VAL A 53 -37.76 17.46 -38.29
CA VAL A 53 -38.73 17.02 -39.31
C VAL A 53 -40.03 16.54 -38.66
N VAL A 54 -39.96 15.75 -37.59
CA VAL A 54 -41.15 15.30 -36.84
C VAL A 54 -41.89 16.49 -36.24
N THR A 55 -41.18 17.42 -35.58
CA THR A 55 -41.79 18.61 -34.97
C THR A 55 -42.45 19.50 -36.03
N ALA A 56 -41.75 19.79 -37.13
CA ALA A 56 -42.29 20.57 -38.25
C ALA A 56 -43.50 19.89 -38.91
N SER A 57 -43.49 18.56 -39.03
CA SER A 57 -44.62 17.80 -39.59
C SER A 57 -45.85 17.84 -38.66
N ILE A 58 -45.65 17.69 -37.34
CA ILE A 58 -46.72 17.80 -36.35
C ILE A 58 -47.32 19.21 -36.38
N LEU A 59 -46.48 20.25 -36.39
CA LEU A 59 -46.92 21.63 -36.42
C LEU A 59 -47.69 21.94 -37.72
N SER A 60 -47.16 21.54 -38.87
CA SER A 60 -47.80 21.71 -40.18
C SER A 60 -49.19 21.04 -40.26
N VAL A 61 -49.34 19.85 -39.68
CA VAL A 61 -50.64 19.16 -39.59
C VAL A 61 -51.60 19.84 -38.61
N ALA A 62 -51.08 20.38 -37.50
CA ALA A 62 -51.87 21.15 -36.54
C ALA A 62 -52.36 22.48 -37.15
N ASP A 63 -51.47 23.23 -37.83
CA ASP A 63 -51.76 24.49 -38.50
C ASP A 63 -52.79 24.30 -39.63
N TYR A 64 -52.63 23.26 -40.45
CA TYR A 64 -53.61 22.92 -41.49
C TYR A 64 -55.01 22.62 -40.90
N ARG A 65 -55.07 21.87 -39.79
CA ARG A 65 -56.35 21.63 -39.08
C ARG A 65 -56.92 22.90 -38.46
N TYR A 66 -56.07 23.74 -37.87
CA TYR A 66 -56.48 25.01 -37.27
C TYR A 66 -57.06 25.95 -38.33
N VAL A 67 -56.36 26.17 -39.45
CA VAL A 67 -56.83 27.04 -40.53
C VAL A 67 -58.08 26.47 -41.20
N ARG A 68 -58.21 25.14 -41.39
CA ARG A 68 -59.46 24.53 -41.88
C ARG A 68 -60.64 24.84 -40.97
N ASN A 69 -60.46 24.68 -39.66
CA ASN A 69 -61.50 24.98 -38.69
C ASN A 69 -61.81 26.48 -38.61
N LEU A 70 -60.79 27.34 -38.73
CA LEU A 70 -60.95 28.79 -38.75
C LEU A 70 -61.73 29.25 -39.99
N LEU A 71 -61.37 28.77 -41.18
CA LEU A 71 -62.10 29.03 -42.42
C LEU A 71 -63.55 28.55 -42.31
N ARG A 72 -63.79 27.30 -41.90
CA ARG A 72 -65.14 26.77 -41.67
C ARG A 72 -65.96 27.65 -40.73
N THR A 73 -65.38 28.07 -39.60
CA THR A 73 -66.04 28.95 -38.62
C THR A 73 -66.29 30.34 -39.20
N SER A 74 -65.37 30.87 -40.01
CA SER A 74 -65.51 32.17 -40.66
C SER A 74 -66.60 32.15 -41.74
N THR A 75 -66.65 31.12 -42.59
CA THR A 75 -67.71 30.92 -43.58
C THR A 75 -69.06 30.70 -42.90
N GLU A 76 -69.12 29.91 -41.82
CA GLU A 76 -70.32 29.75 -40.99
C GLU A 76 -70.80 31.09 -40.45
N GLN A 77 -69.91 31.90 -39.85
CA GLN A 77 -70.26 33.23 -39.34
C GLN A 77 -70.70 34.19 -40.45
N GLN A 78 -70.01 34.22 -41.60
CA GLN A 78 -70.36 35.08 -42.73
C GLN A 78 -71.73 34.71 -43.30
N LEU A 79 -72.02 33.43 -43.52
CA LEU A 79 -73.31 32.98 -44.04
C LEU A 79 -74.44 33.14 -43.02
N MET A 80 -74.18 32.93 -41.72
CA MET A 80 -75.16 33.18 -40.66
C MET A 80 -75.46 34.67 -40.47
N LEU A 81 -74.45 35.54 -40.52
CA LEU A 81 -74.64 36.99 -40.51
C LEU A 81 -75.36 37.47 -41.77
N ARG A 82 -75.06 36.88 -42.93
CA ARG A 82 -75.77 37.18 -44.18
C ARG A 82 -77.23 36.74 -44.11
N ALA A 83 -77.50 35.53 -43.61
CA ALA A 83 -78.86 35.05 -43.39
C ALA A 83 -79.62 35.92 -42.37
N GLU A 84 -78.98 36.37 -41.30
CA GLU A 84 -79.62 37.31 -40.37
C GLU A 84 -79.89 38.68 -41.01
N GLY A 85 -78.91 39.26 -41.71
CA GLY A 85 -79.11 40.53 -42.42
C GLY A 85 -80.22 40.47 -43.46
N LEU A 86 -80.32 39.35 -44.20
CA LEU A 86 -81.41 39.06 -45.11
C LEU A 86 -82.75 38.90 -44.38
N ARG A 87 -82.79 38.24 -43.22
CA ARG A 87 -83.99 38.15 -42.38
C ARG A 87 -84.46 39.53 -41.97
N GLU A 88 -83.57 40.38 -41.43
CA GLU A 88 -83.92 41.72 -41.00
C GLU A 88 -84.40 42.60 -42.16
N VAL A 89 -83.82 42.45 -43.36
CA VAL A 89 -84.32 43.11 -44.58
C VAL A 89 -85.73 42.65 -44.95
N ILE A 90 -86.02 41.34 -44.89
CA ILE A 90 -87.37 40.79 -45.14
C ILE A 90 -88.34 41.28 -44.07
N LEU A 91 -88.00 41.17 -42.78
CA LEU A 91 -88.86 41.60 -41.67
C LEU A 91 -89.12 43.10 -41.69
N ALA A 92 -88.12 43.93 -42.00
CA ALA A 92 -88.29 45.37 -42.15
C ALA A 92 -89.23 45.70 -43.33
N TYR A 93 -89.08 45.02 -44.47
CA TYR A 93 -90.00 45.20 -45.61
C TYR A 93 -91.43 44.76 -45.25
N VAL A 94 -91.60 43.57 -44.68
CA VAL A 94 -92.91 43.03 -44.24
C VAL A 94 -93.57 43.98 -43.23
N GLY A 95 -92.83 44.41 -42.20
CA GLY A 95 -93.27 45.36 -41.18
C GLY A 95 -93.68 46.71 -41.78
N GLN A 96 -92.89 47.24 -42.71
CA GLN A 96 -93.22 48.48 -43.43
C GLN A 96 -94.53 48.32 -44.23
N GLN A 97 -94.75 47.19 -44.91
CA GLN A 97 -96.03 46.97 -45.60
C GLN A 97 -97.19 46.85 -44.61
N GLN A 98 -97.02 46.09 -43.52
CA GLN A 98 -98.01 45.93 -42.44
C GLN A 98 -98.42 47.28 -41.84
N GLU A 99 -97.45 48.16 -41.53
CA GLU A 99 -97.72 49.52 -41.04
C GLU A 99 -98.46 50.37 -42.07
N ARG A 100 -98.06 50.34 -43.36
CA ARG A 100 -98.75 51.07 -44.44
C ARG A 100 -100.22 50.66 -44.54
N VAL A 101 -100.53 49.36 -44.48
CA VAL A 101 -101.92 48.87 -44.52
C VAL A 101 -102.66 49.16 -43.21
N ALA A 102 -102.01 49.04 -42.05
CA ALA A 102 -102.61 49.41 -40.76
C ALA A 102 -102.93 50.92 -40.68
N LEU A 103 -102.12 51.78 -41.29
CA LEU A 103 -102.41 53.22 -41.43
C LEU A 103 -103.63 53.49 -42.31
N VAL A 104 -103.89 52.66 -43.32
CA VAL A 104 -105.14 52.74 -44.11
C VAL A 104 -106.33 52.24 -43.31
N ALA A 105 -106.21 51.07 -42.65
CA ALA A 105 -107.25 50.50 -41.80
C ALA A 105 -107.61 51.37 -40.58
N SER A 106 -106.65 52.15 -40.08
CA SER A 106 -106.81 53.03 -38.92
C SER A 106 -107.41 54.41 -39.23
N ARG A 107 -107.61 54.78 -40.51
CA ARG A 107 -108.21 56.06 -40.94
C ARG A 107 -109.57 56.27 -40.25
N THR A 108 -109.69 57.34 -39.45
CA THR A 108 -110.88 57.63 -38.61
C THR A 108 -112.20 57.48 -39.37
N ARG A 109 -112.31 58.13 -40.53
CA ARG A 109 -113.54 58.11 -41.35
C ARG A 109 -113.87 56.73 -41.92
N LEU A 110 -112.87 55.92 -42.28
CA LEU A 110 -113.09 54.55 -42.74
C LEU A 110 -113.67 53.69 -41.61
N ARG A 111 -113.13 53.84 -40.40
CA ARG A 111 -113.57 53.10 -39.20
C ARG A 111 -114.94 53.52 -38.71
N GLU A 112 -115.25 54.82 -38.72
CA GLU A 112 -116.57 55.32 -38.35
C GLU A 112 -117.66 54.80 -39.29
N LEU A 113 -117.43 54.87 -40.60
CA LEU A 113 -118.33 54.29 -41.60
C LEU A 113 -118.46 52.77 -41.44
N THR A 114 -117.35 52.06 -41.20
CA THR A 114 -117.37 50.60 -41.06
C THR A 114 -118.13 50.18 -39.79
N ARG A 115 -117.97 50.91 -38.69
CA ARG A 115 -118.77 50.71 -37.46
C ARG A 115 -120.25 50.96 -37.71
N ALA A 116 -120.62 52.09 -38.31
CA ALA A 116 -122.02 52.41 -38.60
C ALA A 116 -122.67 51.36 -39.53
N PHE A 117 -121.91 50.79 -40.47
CA PHE A 117 -122.37 49.68 -41.31
C PHE A 117 -122.53 48.37 -40.51
N VAL A 118 -121.54 47.99 -39.69
CA VAL A 118 -121.59 46.79 -38.84
C VAL A 118 -122.71 46.85 -37.79
N ASP A 119 -122.99 48.04 -37.26
CA ASP A 119 -124.10 48.29 -36.34
C ASP A 119 -125.44 48.57 -37.09
N ALA A 120 -125.48 48.36 -38.42
CA ALA A 120 -126.64 48.44 -39.33
C ALA A 120 -127.36 49.80 -39.42
N GLU A 121 -126.66 50.90 -39.10
CA GLU A 121 -127.18 52.27 -39.17
C GLU A 121 -127.22 52.84 -40.60
N ILE A 122 -126.42 52.29 -41.52
CA ILE A 122 -126.31 52.75 -42.92
C ILE A 122 -126.43 51.61 -43.94
N ALA A 123 -127.08 51.90 -45.06
CA ALA A 123 -127.30 50.93 -46.14
C ALA A 123 -125.98 50.58 -46.89
N PRO A 124 -125.87 49.37 -47.47
CA PRO A 124 -124.67 48.91 -48.18
C PRO A 124 -124.18 49.87 -49.28
N GLU A 125 -125.07 50.41 -50.12
CA GLU A 125 -124.64 51.29 -51.22
C GLU A 125 -124.07 52.62 -50.69
N ALA A 126 -124.63 53.14 -49.59
CA ALA A 126 -124.15 54.36 -48.95
C ALA A 126 -122.79 54.15 -48.26
N TYR A 127 -122.59 52.98 -47.63
CA TYR A 127 -121.29 52.58 -47.07
C TYR A 127 -120.24 52.44 -48.18
N GLN A 128 -120.56 51.75 -49.28
CA GLN A 128 -119.68 51.57 -50.44
C GLN A 128 -119.28 52.91 -51.06
N MET A 129 -120.25 53.79 -51.35
CA MET A 129 -119.97 55.12 -51.91
C MET A 129 -119.11 55.98 -50.97
N GLY A 130 -119.36 55.91 -49.65
CA GLY A 130 -118.61 56.65 -48.63
C GLY A 130 -117.18 56.15 -48.39
N THR A 131 -116.94 54.84 -48.55
CA THR A 131 -115.64 54.21 -48.28
C THR A 131 -114.77 54.04 -49.53
N ARG A 132 -115.35 53.69 -50.69
CA ARG A 132 -114.60 53.38 -51.92
C ARG A 132 -113.66 54.50 -52.33
N ARG A 133 -114.08 55.77 -52.18
CA ARG A 133 -113.20 56.93 -52.42
C ARG A 133 -112.01 56.97 -51.45
N ILE A 134 -112.22 56.68 -50.16
CA ILE A 134 -111.14 56.62 -49.16
C ILE A 134 -110.15 55.51 -49.49
N LEU A 135 -110.62 54.38 -50.04
CA LEU A 135 -109.78 53.26 -50.47
C LEU A 135 -109.02 53.57 -51.77
N LEU A 136 -109.65 54.19 -52.77
CA LEU A 136 -108.97 54.64 -53.99
C LEU A 136 -107.93 55.72 -53.70
N ASP A 137 -108.24 56.68 -52.82
CA ASP A 137 -107.30 57.69 -52.33
C ASP A 137 -106.15 57.04 -51.52
N ALA A 138 -106.41 55.95 -50.79
CA ALA A 138 -105.37 55.18 -50.10
C ALA A 138 -104.47 54.42 -51.09
N GLN A 139 -105.06 53.83 -52.13
CA GLN A 139 -104.36 53.07 -53.16
C GLN A 139 -103.45 53.99 -53.99
N ALA A 140 -103.97 55.12 -54.48
CA ALA A 140 -103.19 56.08 -55.26
C ALA A 140 -102.08 56.78 -54.45
N ALA A 141 -102.25 56.94 -53.14
CA ALA A 141 -101.24 57.52 -52.26
C ALA A 141 -100.14 56.54 -51.81
N THR A 142 -100.28 55.24 -52.09
CA THR A 142 -99.42 54.19 -51.52
C THR A 142 -98.88 53.28 -52.63
N GLU A 143 -97.68 53.60 -53.10
CA GLU A 143 -97.00 52.86 -54.18
C GLU A 143 -96.89 51.35 -53.87
N GLY A 144 -97.23 50.53 -54.86
CA GLY A 144 -97.31 49.07 -54.74
C GLY A 144 -98.66 48.51 -54.27
N PHE A 145 -99.69 49.31 -53.96
CA PHE A 145 -101.03 48.76 -53.66
C PHE A 145 -101.83 48.54 -54.97
N GLU A 146 -102.03 47.28 -55.36
CA GLU A 146 -102.74 46.89 -56.60
C GLU A 146 -104.27 46.88 -56.45
N SER A 147 -104.79 46.51 -55.28
CA SER A 147 -106.22 46.60 -54.97
C SER A 147 -106.43 46.62 -53.45
N ILE A 148 -107.50 47.26 -52.99
CA ILE A 148 -107.86 47.34 -51.57
C ILE A 148 -109.32 46.90 -51.40
N ARG A 149 -109.58 46.04 -50.42
CA ARG A 149 -110.87 45.40 -50.13
C ARG A 149 -111.14 45.49 -48.64
N VAL A 150 -112.36 45.78 -48.21
CA VAL A 150 -112.79 45.62 -46.81
C VAL A 150 -113.83 44.51 -46.76
N ALA A 151 -113.63 43.57 -45.83
CA ALA A 151 -114.53 42.47 -45.59
C ALA A 151 -115.06 42.45 -44.15
N THR A 152 -116.22 41.82 -43.97
CA THR A 152 -116.81 41.54 -42.66
C THR A 152 -116.03 40.44 -41.92
N LEU A 153 -116.40 40.19 -40.66
CA LEU A 153 -115.81 39.13 -39.84
C LEU A 153 -116.05 37.73 -40.44
N ASP A 154 -117.15 37.54 -41.16
CA ASP A 154 -117.49 36.29 -41.86
C ASP A 154 -116.83 36.18 -43.26
N GLY A 155 -116.01 37.16 -43.63
CA GLY A 155 -115.19 37.14 -44.85
C GLY A 155 -115.88 37.59 -46.13
N GLU A 156 -117.07 38.19 -46.06
CA GLU A 156 -117.73 38.79 -47.23
C GLU A 156 -117.16 40.18 -47.54
N VAL A 157 -116.74 40.43 -48.79
CA VAL A 157 -116.20 41.73 -49.22
C VAL A 157 -117.32 42.74 -49.43
N ILE A 158 -117.40 43.71 -48.52
CA ILE A 158 -118.47 44.72 -48.48
C ILE A 158 -118.14 45.99 -49.25
N THR A 159 -116.86 46.30 -49.47
CA THR A 159 -116.41 47.43 -50.31
C THR A 159 -115.00 47.14 -50.84
N ALA A 160 -114.68 47.62 -52.04
CA ALA A 160 -113.37 47.43 -52.66
C ALA A 160 -113.06 48.52 -53.70
N THR A 161 -111.79 48.69 -54.04
CA THR A 161 -111.37 49.61 -55.11
C THR A 161 -111.79 49.10 -56.49
N ASP A 162 -111.66 47.78 -56.71
CA ASP A 162 -112.30 47.06 -57.81
C ASP A 162 -113.72 46.62 -57.42
N GLU A 163 -114.74 47.02 -58.19
CA GLU A 163 -116.14 46.68 -57.92
C GLU A 163 -116.47 45.21 -58.24
N ALA A 164 -115.73 44.57 -59.15
CA ALA A 164 -115.93 43.16 -59.50
C ALA A 164 -115.65 42.20 -58.31
N MET A 165 -115.05 42.73 -57.25
CA MET A 165 -114.59 42.01 -56.07
C MET A 165 -115.55 42.08 -54.87
N ILE A 166 -116.64 42.86 -54.97
CA ILE A 166 -117.66 43.04 -53.93
C ILE A 166 -118.61 41.83 -53.91
N GLY A 167 -119.04 41.39 -52.73
CA GLY A 167 -119.82 40.17 -52.51
C GLY A 167 -119.01 38.87 -52.63
N GLY A 168 -117.71 38.94 -52.96
CA GLY A 168 -116.81 37.80 -52.93
C GLY A 168 -116.47 37.37 -51.49
N SER A 169 -116.14 36.09 -51.29
CA SER A 169 -115.68 35.58 -50.00
C SER A 169 -114.15 35.51 -49.93
N LEU A 170 -113.57 35.89 -48.79
CA LEU A 170 -112.15 35.81 -48.45
C LEU A 170 -111.81 34.60 -47.55
N LEU A 171 -112.78 33.77 -47.19
CA LEU A 171 -112.57 32.62 -46.28
C LEU A 171 -111.54 31.60 -46.79
N ALA A 172 -111.27 31.58 -48.10
CA ALA A 172 -110.25 30.74 -48.73
C ALA A 172 -108.89 31.43 -48.94
N ASP A 173 -108.77 32.74 -48.66
CA ASP A 173 -107.49 33.44 -48.74
C ASP A 173 -106.69 33.18 -47.43
N PRO A 174 -105.46 32.65 -47.50
CA PRO A 174 -104.69 32.28 -46.32
C PRO A 174 -104.35 33.44 -45.38
N VAL A 175 -104.44 34.71 -45.81
CA VAL A 175 -104.22 35.85 -44.89
C VAL A 175 -105.49 36.36 -44.21
N PHE A 176 -106.69 35.94 -44.63
CA PHE A 176 -107.93 36.49 -44.08
C PHE A 176 -108.08 36.22 -42.58
N ALA A 177 -107.94 34.95 -42.16
CA ALA A 177 -108.11 34.57 -40.76
C ALA A 177 -107.03 35.18 -39.82
N PRO A 178 -105.72 35.13 -40.14
CA PRO A 178 -104.71 35.89 -39.40
C PRO A 178 -104.96 37.41 -39.39
N GLY A 179 -105.48 37.94 -40.50
CA GLY A 179 -105.81 39.36 -40.70
C GLY A 179 -106.90 39.92 -39.78
N LEU A 180 -107.70 39.07 -39.14
CA LEU A 180 -108.64 39.45 -38.08
C LEU A 180 -107.93 39.81 -36.76
N GLU A 181 -106.74 39.25 -36.53
CA GLU A 181 -105.99 39.46 -35.30
C GLU A 181 -105.00 40.62 -35.45
N SER A 182 -104.13 40.55 -36.46
CA SER A 182 -103.03 41.48 -36.73
C SER A 182 -102.76 41.65 -38.23
N ALA A 183 -102.02 42.70 -38.60
CA ALA A 183 -101.62 42.89 -40.00
C ALA A 183 -100.74 41.73 -40.46
N THR A 184 -101.09 41.05 -41.56
CA THR A 184 -100.46 39.81 -42.04
C THR A 184 -100.30 39.82 -43.56
N LEU A 185 -99.05 39.94 -44.03
CA LEU A 185 -98.64 39.69 -45.41
C LEU A 185 -98.63 38.18 -45.71
N GLY A 186 -99.14 37.81 -46.86
CA GLY A 186 -99.24 36.43 -47.35
C GLY A 186 -98.02 36.01 -48.14
N VAL A 187 -98.02 34.74 -48.51
CA VAL A 187 -96.98 34.16 -49.37
C VAL A 187 -97.04 34.81 -50.77
N PRO A 188 -95.96 35.44 -51.26
CA PRO A 188 -95.93 36.01 -52.60
C PRO A 188 -96.21 34.96 -53.69
N VAL A 189 -96.91 35.39 -54.74
CA VAL A 189 -97.25 34.56 -55.90
C VAL A 189 -96.87 35.33 -57.17
N MET A 190 -96.17 34.66 -58.10
CA MET A 190 -95.90 35.21 -59.42
C MET A 190 -97.20 35.37 -60.20
N ARG A 191 -97.52 36.61 -60.59
CA ARG A 191 -98.73 36.95 -61.37
C ARG A 191 -98.40 38.07 -62.34
N GLY A 192 -98.76 37.90 -63.62
CA GLY A 192 -98.59 38.93 -64.64
C GLY A 192 -97.15 39.28 -65.05
N GLY A 193 -96.13 38.74 -64.38
CA GLY A 193 -94.72 39.01 -64.65
C GLY A 193 -93.91 39.45 -63.43
N GLY A 194 -94.56 39.75 -62.31
CA GLY A 194 -93.91 40.05 -61.02
C GLY A 194 -94.54 39.33 -59.83
N PHE A 195 -93.98 39.53 -58.64
CA PHE A 195 -94.42 38.94 -57.38
C PHE A 195 -95.49 39.81 -56.69
N VAL A 196 -96.68 39.26 -56.45
CA VAL A 196 -97.76 39.93 -55.71
C VAL A 196 -98.12 39.13 -54.45
N ALA A 197 -98.38 39.82 -53.34
CA ALA A 197 -98.79 39.22 -52.07
C ALA A 197 -100.07 39.88 -51.51
N SER A 198 -101.02 39.08 -51.02
CA SER A 198 -102.16 39.58 -50.23
C SER A 198 -101.69 40.03 -48.85
N LEU A 199 -102.11 41.20 -48.36
CA LEU A 199 -101.82 41.74 -47.03
C LEU A 199 -103.14 42.10 -46.34
N ALA A 200 -103.48 41.36 -45.28
CA ALA A 200 -104.66 41.58 -44.47
C ALA A 200 -104.34 42.44 -43.25
N ALA A 201 -105.25 43.30 -42.78
CA ALA A 201 -105.12 44.00 -41.49
C ALA A 201 -106.46 44.27 -40.81
N PRO A 202 -106.54 44.19 -39.48
CA PRO A 202 -107.80 44.33 -38.75
C PRO A 202 -108.26 45.79 -38.67
N ALA A 203 -109.49 46.06 -39.09
CA ALA A 203 -110.16 47.33 -38.82
C ALA A 203 -110.78 47.28 -37.42
N ARG A 204 -110.26 48.08 -36.47
CA ARG A 204 -110.72 48.13 -35.07
C ARG A 204 -111.25 49.51 -34.68
N THR A 205 -112.03 49.62 -33.61
CA THR A 205 -112.37 50.90 -32.96
C THR A 205 -111.25 51.38 -32.02
N ASN A 206 -111.37 52.59 -31.43
CA ASN A 206 -110.33 53.15 -30.54
C ASN A 206 -110.24 52.36 -29.21
N ASP A 207 -111.35 51.76 -28.81
CA ASP A 207 -111.55 50.85 -27.68
C ASP A 207 -111.24 49.37 -28.03
N GLY A 208 -110.83 49.07 -29.27
CA GLY A 208 -110.31 47.76 -29.67
C GLY A 208 -111.30 46.76 -30.26
N ARG A 209 -112.62 47.06 -30.30
CA ARG A 209 -113.64 46.23 -30.94
C ARG A 209 -113.30 46.02 -32.42
N LEU A 210 -113.26 44.77 -32.86
CA LEU A 210 -113.00 44.39 -34.25
C LEU A 210 -114.26 44.63 -35.10
N LEU A 211 -114.09 45.27 -36.26
CA LEU A 211 -115.16 45.61 -37.20
C LEU A 211 -115.13 44.78 -38.49
N GLY A 212 -113.93 44.40 -38.93
CA GLY A 212 -113.69 43.72 -40.21
C GLY A 212 -112.22 43.66 -40.55
N VAL A 213 -111.89 43.24 -41.77
CA VAL A 213 -110.51 43.13 -42.27
C VAL A 213 -110.34 43.95 -43.56
N LEU A 214 -109.27 44.72 -43.62
CA LEU A 214 -108.78 45.35 -44.83
C LEU A 214 -107.80 44.39 -45.52
N LEU A 215 -108.14 43.85 -46.70
CA LEU A 215 -107.21 43.10 -47.55
C LEU A 215 -106.66 44.00 -48.66
N VAL A 216 -105.35 43.95 -48.88
CA VAL A 216 -104.64 44.72 -49.90
C VAL A 216 -103.79 43.78 -50.74
N ALA A 217 -103.92 43.78 -52.06
CA ALA A 217 -102.92 43.16 -52.91
C ALA A 217 -101.72 44.11 -53.05
N VAL A 218 -100.52 43.64 -52.71
CA VAL A 218 -99.28 44.43 -52.70
C VAL A 218 -98.29 43.84 -53.69
N ASP A 219 -97.77 44.68 -54.58
CA ASP A 219 -96.59 44.37 -55.40
C ASP A 219 -95.36 44.28 -54.49
N VAL A 220 -94.72 43.11 -54.50
CA VAL A 220 -93.53 42.80 -53.71
C VAL A 220 -92.31 42.47 -54.60
N GLU A 221 -92.36 42.79 -55.89
CA GLU A 221 -91.20 42.79 -56.79
C GLU A 221 -90.00 43.60 -56.23
N PRO A 222 -90.18 44.78 -55.59
CA PRO A 222 -89.07 45.51 -54.98
C PRO A 222 -88.34 44.72 -53.88
N MET A 223 -89.03 43.79 -53.19
CA MET A 223 -88.40 42.87 -52.25
C MET A 223 -87.58 41.81 -52.99
N HIS A 224 -88.04 41.32 -54.15
CA HIS A 224 -87.28 40.38 -54.97
C HIS A 224 -85.97 41.00 -55.49
N GLU A 225 -86.05 42.21 -56.06
CA GLU A 225 -84.88 42.92 -56.58
C GLU A 225 -83.87 43.21 -55.47
N MET A 226 -84.32 43.71 -54.32
CA MET A 226 -83.47 44.01 -53.16
C MET A 226 -82.75 42.76 -52.64
N LEU A 227 -83.43 41.61 -52.57
CA LEU A 227 -82.82 40.35 -52.11
C LEU A 227 -81.82 39.77 -53.12
N SER A 228 -82.01 40.05 -54.42
CA SER A 228 -81.16 39.53 -55.51
C SER A 228 -79.87 40.33 -55.74
N HIS A 229 -79.84 41.61 -55.35
CA HIS A 229 -78.68 42.50 -55.55
C HIS A 229 -77.74 42.62 -54.34
N ILE A 230 -77.95 41.83 -53.27
CA ILE A 230 -77.09 41.88 -52.07
C ILE A 230 -75.71 41.27 -52.40
N PRO A 231 -74.60 42.03 -52.23
CA PRO A 231 -73.26 41.58 -52.59
C PRO A 231 -72.88 40.24 -51.96
N THR A 232 -72.28 39.37 -52.75
CA THR A 232 -71.79 38.07 -52.30
C THR A 232 -70.27 38.14 -52.08
N THR A 233 -69.77 37.51 -51.02
CA THR A 233 -68.31 37.32 -50.81
C THR A 233 -67.77 36.16 -51.65
N PHE A 234 -68.65 35.28 -52.10
CA PHE A 234 -68.36 34.09 -52.90
C PHE A 234 -69.17 34.14 -54.20
N GLU A 235 -68.59 33.72 -55.31
CA GLU A 235 -69.24 33.70 -56.62
C GLU A 235 -70.33 32.62 -56.70
N SER A 236 -70.14 31.47 -56.06
CA SER A 236 -71.16 30.40 -55.99
C SER A 236 -72.28 30.64 -54.97
N ALA A 237 -72.26 31.74 -54.21
CA ALA A 237 -73.20 31.91 -53.11
C ALA A 237 -74.65 32.13 -53.57
N THR A 238 -75.50 31.13 -53.37
CA THR A 238 -76.92 31.19 -53.71
C THR A 238 -77.80 31.52 -52.50
N LEU A 239 -78.91 32.21 -52.77
CA LEU A 239 -79.93 32.55 -51.79
C LEU A 239 -81.24 31.86 -52.17
N ARG A 240 -81.85 31.17 -51.20
CA ARG A 240 -83.11 30.47 -51.37
C ARG A 240 -84.04 30.77 -50.19
N ILE A 241 -85.28 31.12 -50.50
CA ILE A 241 -86.33 31.40 -49.51
C ILE A 241 -87.50 30.48 -49.84
N GLY A 242 -88.06 29.83 -48.83
CA GLY A 242 -89.23 28.97 -48.95
C GLY A 242 -90.31 29.35 -47.96
N ALA A 243 -91.56 28.96 -48.26
CA ALA A 243 -92.66 28.90 -47.31
C ALA A 243 -93.20 27.47 -47.24
N ARG A 244 -93.79 27.11 -46.10
CA ARG A 244 -94.45 25.80 -45.94
C ARG A 244 -95.82 25.81 -46.60
N GLU A 245 -96.04 24.90 -47.54
CA GLU A 245 -97.35 24.67 -48.18
C GLU A 245 -97.77 23.21 -47.96
N GLY A 246 -98.45 22.96 -46.84
CA GLY A 246 -98.75 21.60 -46.39
C GLY A 246 -97.47 20.80 -46.14
N ASP A 247 -97.31 19.69 -46.88
CA ASP A 247 -96.14 18.81 -46.84
C ASP A 247 -95.09 19.13 -47.93
N ARG A 248 -95.24 20.26 -48.63
CA ARG A 248 -94.30 20.71 -49.67
C ARG A 248 -93.65 22.04 -49.31
N ILE A 249 -92.43 22.23 -49.79
CA ILE A 249 -91.74 23.52 -49.77
C ILE A 249 -92.13 24.29 -51.03
N ARG A 250 -92.74 25.46 -50.87
CA ARG A 250 -92.90 26.43 -51.96
C ARG A 250 -91.73 27.40 -51.89
N TYR A 251 -90.83 27.38 -52.88
CA TYR A 251 -89.77 28.37 -52.96
C TYR A 251 -90.35 29.71 -53.42
N LEU A 252 -90.09 30.77 -52.65
CA LEU A 252 -90.47 32.14 -52.95
C LEU A 252 -89.39 32.79 -53.82
N PHE A 253 -88.13 32.54 -53.47
CA PHE A 253 -86.96 33.06 -54.16
C PHE A 253 -85.88 31.98 -54.28
N GLY A 254 -85.19 31.96 -55.42
CA GLY A 254 -84.24 30.91 -55.79
C GLY A 254 -84.92 29.62 -56.29
N SER A 255 -84.32 28.97 -57.29
CA SER A 255 -84.86 27.75 -57.88
C SER A 255 -84.52 26.51 -57.04
N GLY A 256 -85.43 26.08 -56.17
CA GLY A 256 -85.30 24.77 -55.53
C GLY A 256 -85.78 23.64 -56.44
N ARG A 257 -84.85 22.82 -56.95
CA ARG A 257 -85.18 21.47 -57.46
C ARG A 257 -84.81 20.44 -56.39
N GLY A 258 -85.68 19.45 -56.20
CA GLY A 258 -85.47 18.33 -55.28
C GLY A 258 -86.44 18.31 -54.08
N THR A 259 -86.93 17.12 -53.76
CA THR A 259 -87.85 16.86 -52.63
C THR A 259 -87.15 16.74 -51.27
N ASN A 260 -85.82 16.77 -51.23
CA ASN A 260 -85.04 16.34 -50.07
C ASN A 260 -84.17 17.45 -49.44
N ASP A 261 -84.57 18.71 -49.57
CA ASP A 261 -83.85 19.86 -49.02
C ASP A 261 -83.89 19.87 -47.48
N VAL A 262 -82.83 19.36 -46.83
CA VAL A 262 -82.77 19.22 -45.37
C VAL A 262 -82.63 20.59 -44.70
N THR A 263 -81.81 21.49 -45.24
CA THR A 263 -81.54 22.81 -44.64
C THR A 263 -82.77 23.72 -44.70
N MET A 264 -83.48 23.73 -45.84
CA MET A 264 -84.74 24.48 -45.96
C MET A 264 -85.84 23.91 -45.05
N ARG A 265 -85.95 22.57 -44.91
CA ARG A 265 -86.92 21.96 -43.98
C ARG A 265 -86.65 22.34 -42.52
N ARG A 266 -85.37 22.44 -42.11
CA ARG A 266 -84.99 22.86 -40.75
C ARG A 266 -85.31 24.35 -40.51
N ALA A 267 -84.97 25.22 -41.46
CA ALA A 267 -85.40 26.62 -41.43
C ALA A 267 -86.93 26.76 -41.26
N LEU A 268 -87.70 26.06 -42.10
CA LEU A 268 -89.16 26.03 -42.04
C LEU A 268 -89.74 25.38 -40.77
N ALA A 269 -88.92 24.73 -39.94
CA ALA A 269 -89.31 24.14 -38.67
C ALA A 269 -89.05 25.07 -37.46
N GLY A 270 -88.59 26.30 -37.69
CA GLY A 270 -88.19 27.23 -36.63
C GLY A 270 -86.72 27.12 -36.23
N GLU A 271 -85.93 26.24 -36.87
CA GLU A 271 -84.52 26.09 -36.53
C GLU A 271 -83.64 27.13 -37.24
N SER A 272 -82.55 27.50 -36.58
CA SER A 272 -81.47 28.30 -37.17
C SER A 272 -80.14 27.63 -36.91
N GLY A 273 -79.27 27.58 -37.91
CA GLY A 273 -77.98 26.93 -37.80
C GLY A 273 -77.22 26.85 -39.11
N PHE A 274 -76.12 26.10 -39.07
CA PHE A 274 -75.23 25.88 -40.19
C PHE A 274 -75.06 24.37 -40.42
N ALA A 275 -74.98 23.95 -41.68
CA ALA A 275 -74.71 22.57 -42.06
C ALA A 275 -73.89 22.52 -43.34
N ALA A 276 -72.93 21.59 -43.39
CA ALA A 276 -72.42 21.09 -44.65
C ALA A 276 -73.39 20.00 -45.15
N VAL A 277 -73.85 20.10 -46.40
CA VAL A 277 -74.76 19.14 -47.01
C VAL A 277 -74.34 18.87 -48.46
N GLU A 278 -74.52 17.63 -48.92
CA GLU A 278 -74.29 17.29 -50.33
C GLU A 278 -75.53 17.71 -51.15
N ARG A 279 -75.30 18.46 -52.23
CA ARG A 279 -76.35 18.94 -53.13
C ARG A 279 -75.89 18.86 -54.57
N ASP A 280 -76.68 18.21 -55.42
CA ASP A 280 -76.41 18.02 -56.86
C ASP A 280 -75.01 17.47 -57.21
N GLY A 281 -74.35 16.80 -56.26
CA GLY A 281 -73.02 16.20 -56.39
C GLY A 281 -71.85 17.03 -55.84
N THR A 282 -72.10 18.22 -55.29
CA THR A 282 -71.09 19.03 -54.59
C THR A 282 -71.40 19.14 -53.09
N GLU A 283 -70.38 19.29 -52.25
CA GLU A 283 -70.58 19.63 -50.83
C GLU A 283 -70.82 21.13 -50.73
N VAL A 284 -71.96 21.55 -50.20
CA VAL A 284 -72.28 22.97 -49.99
C VAL A 284 -72.37 23.31 -48.50
N LEU A 285 -71.82 24.47 -48.14
CA LEU A 285 -71.88 25.02 -46.79
C LEU A 285 -73.10 25.96 -46.72
N ALA A 286 -74.10 25.59 -45.94
CA ALA A 286 -75.40 26.24 -45.90
C ALA A 286 -75.75 26.76 -44.50
N ALA A 287 -75.95 28.07 -44.37
CA ALA A 287 -76.62 28.67 -43.24
C ALA A 287 -78.13 28.69 -43.49
N PHE A 288 -78.91 28.20 -42.53
CA PHE A 288 -80.37 28.12 -42.61
C PHE A 288 -80.99 28.80 -41.38
N ARG A 289 -82.13 29.45 -41.56
CA ARG A 289 -82.78 30.27 -40.51
C ARG A 289 -84.28 30.39 -40.76
N ASP A 290 -85.08 30.29 -39.71
CA ASP A 290 -86.47 30.74 -39.73
C ASP A 290 -86.52 32.27 -39.88
N VAL A 291 -87.40 32.74 -40.76
CA VAL A 291 -87.55 34.19 -41.00
C VAL A 291 -88.26 34.87 -39.82
N GLY A 292 -88.92 34.13 -38.93
CA GLY A 292 -89.75 34.67 -37.84
C GLY A 292 -91.11 35.16 -38.33
N TYR A 293 -91.45 34.90 -39.60
CA TYR A 293 -92.65 35.42 -40.25
C TYR A 293 -93.27 34.40 -41.20
N GLY A 294 -94.59 34.23 -41.15
CA GLY A 294 -95.38 33.45 -42.13
C GLY A 294 -95.01 31.96 -42.28
N GLY A 295 -94.18 31.40 -41.39
CA GLY A 295 -93.58 30.07 -41.58
C GLY A 295 -92.63 30.03 -42.79
N TRP A 296 -91.89 31.11 -43.03
CA TRP A 296 -90.90 31.21 -44.10
C TRP A 296 -89.50 30.81 -43.60
N GLY A 297 -88.80 30.02 -44.42
CA GLY A 297 -87.43 29.59 -44.17
C GLY A 297 -86.47 30.24 -45.15
N LEU A 298 -85.29 30.59 -44.66
CA LEU A 298 -84.20 31.21 -45.39
C LEU A 298 -82.99 30.27 -45.41
N VAL A 299 -82.36 30.10 -46.57
CA VAL A 299 -81.09 29.38 -46.72
C VAL A 299 -80.15 30.19 -47.60
N ALA A 300 -78.95 30.45 -47.11
CA ALA A 300 -77.84 30.99 -47.87
C ALA A 300 -76.72 29.94 -47.90
N GLU A 301 -76.28 29.54 -49.10
CA GLU A 301 -75.30 28.46 -49.27
C GLU A 301 -74.23 28.79 -50.30
N VAL A 302 -73.05 28.17 -50.17
CA VAL A 302 -71.86 28.33 -51.02
C VAL A 302 -71.24 26.96 -51.28
N ASP A 303 -70.53 26.79 -52.39
CA ASP A 303 -69.70 25.60 -52.62
C ASP A 303 -68.57 25.48 -51.58
N ALA A 304 -68.37 24.28 -51.03
CA ALA A 304 -67.31 24.02 -50.07
C ALA A 304 -65.92 24.11 -50.71
N ASP A 305 -65.77 23.79 -51.99
CA ASP A 305 -64.48 23.89 -52.68
C ASP A 305 -64.06 25.36 -52.86
N GLU A 306 -64.99 26.26 -53.18
CA GLU A 306 -64.72 27.71 -53.20
C GLU A 306 -64.43 28.24 -51.79
N ALA A 307 -65.26 27.87 -50.80
CA ALA A 307 -65.08 28.29 -49.41
C ALA A 307 -63.76 27.81 -48.77
N TYR A 308 -63.16 26.74 -49.30
CA TYR A 308 -61.88 26.20 -48.83
C TYR A 308 -60.71 26.36 -49.81
N GLU A 309 -60.88 26.96 -51.00
CA GLU A 309 -59.80 27.19 -51.98
C GLU A 309 -58.52 27.78 -51.35
N PRO A 310 -58.57 28.79 -50.46
CA PRO A 310 -57.37 29.35 -49.81
C PRO A 310 -56.54 28.31 -49.03
N ILE A 311 -57.13 27.19 -48.60
CA ILE A 311 -56.42 26.14 -47.87
C ILE A 311 -55.56 25.25 -48.79
N LEU A 312 -55.92 25.14 -50.07
CA LEU A 312 -55.19 24.34 -51.04
C LEU A 312 -53.86 25.01 -51.40
N GLU A 313 -53.86 26.33 -51.57
CA GLU A 313 -52.65 27.13 -51.73
C GLU A 313 -51.79 27.07 -50.46
N LEU A 314 -52.40 27.28 -49.28
CA LEU A 314 -51.67 27.24 -48.00
C LEU A 314 -51.01 25.88 -47.75
N ARG A 315 -51.61 24.76 -48.17
CA ARG A 315 -51.02 23.42 -48.06
C ARG A 315 -49.67 23.34 -48.78
N ALA A 316 -49.54 23.91 -49.97
CA ALA A 316 -48.27 23.91 -50.71
C ALA A 316 -47.20 24.73 -49.98
N VAL A 317 -47.55 25.89 -49.45
CA VAL A 317 -46.67 26.75 -48.65
C VAL A 317 -46.20 26.04 -47.38
N LEU A 318 -47.10 25.41 -46.63
CA LEU A 318 -46.78 24.67 -45.40
C LEU A 318 -45.81 23.51 -45.65
N VAL A 319 -45.99 22.75 -46.75
CA VAL A 319 -45.06 21.67 -47.15
C VAL A 319 -43.69 22.24 -47.55
N GLY A 320 -43.65 23.36 -48.28
CA GLY A 320 -42.41 24.05 -48.64
C GLY A 320 -41.63 24.51 -47.41
N ILE A 321 -42.32 25.09 -46.42
CA ILE A 321 -41.73 25.48 -45.13
C ILE A 321 -41.18 24.26 -44.38
N ALA A 322 -41.92 23.15 -44.31
CA ALA A 322 -41.46 21.94 -43.63
C ALA A 322 -40.18 21.35 -44.26
N ILE A 323 -40.08 21.36 -45.60
CA ILE A 323 -38.87 20.94 -46.33
C ILE A 323 -37.70 21.89 -46.05
N LEU A 324 -37.92 23.20 -46.09
CA LEU A 324 -36.90 24.21 -45.79
C LEU A 324 -36.37 24.08 -44.36
N VAL A 325 -37.27 23.94 -43.38
CA VAL A 325 -36.92 23.73 -41.97
C VAL A 325 -36.16 22.41 -41.77
N GLY A 326 -36.55 21.33 -42.46
CA GLY A 326 -35.80 20.08 -42.47
C GLY A 326 -34.39 20.21 -43.04
N ALA A 327 -34.22 20.93 -44.16
CA ALA A 327 -32.93 21.16 -44.80
C ALA A 327 -32.01 22.04 -43.94
N VAL A 328 -32.53 23.13 -43.36
CA VAL A 328 -31.80 23.98 -42.41
C VAL A 328 -31.44 23.18 -41.15
N GLY A 329 -32.36 22.36 -40.64
CA GLY A 329 -32.13 21.46 -39.51
C GLY A 329 -31.01 20.46 -39.76
N ALA A 330 -30.94 19.87 -40.95
CA ALA A 330 -29.85 18.99 -41.36
C ALA A 330 -28.51 19.73 -41.47
N ALA A 331 -28.49 20.95 -42.02
CA ALA A 331 -27.29 21.77 -42.12
C ALA A 331 -26.76 22.22 -40.73
N VAL A 332 -27.65 22.67 -39.85
CA VAL A 332 -27.34 23.03 -38.46
C VAL A 332 -26.90 21.79 -37.66
N GLY A 333 -27.60 20.67 -37.79
CA GLY A 333 -27.21 19.39 -37.19
C GLY A 333 -25.82 18.94 -37.66
N ALA A 334 -25.50 19.08 -38.94
CA ALA A 334 -24.17 18.78 -39.48
C ALA A 334 -23.08 19.73 -38.96
N ARG A 335 -23.41 21.02 -38.74
CA ARG A 335 -22.51 22.03 -38.16
C ARG A 335 -22.23 21.74 -36.68
N ILE A 336 -23.28 21.49 -35.88
CA ILE A 336 -23.17 21.14 -34.45
C ILE A 336 -22.41 19.83 -34.29
N ALA A 337 -22.76 18.78 -35.04
CA ALA A 337 -22.06 17.50 -35.00
C ALA A 337 -20.58 17.64 -35.39
N ALA A 338 -20.24 18.49 -36.36
CA ALA A 338 -18.85 18.79 -36.71
C ALA A 338 -18.12 19.58 -35.61
N ASN A 339 -18.78 20.54 -34.96
CA ASN A 339 -18.18 21.34 -33.89
C ASN A 339 -17.93 20.51 -32.61
N LEU A 340 -18.85 19.62 -32.23
CA LEU A 340 -18.70 18.76 -31.05
C LEU A 340 -17.79 17.55 -31.29
N THR A 341 -17.93 16.87 -32.42
CA THR A 341 -17.22 15.58 -32.62
C THR A 341 -15.74 15.79 -33.01
N ARG A 342 -15.37 16.90 -33.67
CA ARG A 342 -13.97 17.14 -34.08
C ARG A 342 -13.00 17.34 -32.91
N PRO A 343 -13.28 18.16 -31.88
CA PRO A 343 -12.40 18.29 -30.72
C PRO A 343 -12.29 16.99 -29.92
N ILE A 344 -13.39 16.25 -29.74
CA ILE A 344 -13.41 14.96 -29.03
C ILE A 344 -12.54 13.91 -29.74
N LEU A 345 -12.63 13.79 -31.06
CA LEU A 345 -11.77 12.87 -31.83
C LEU A 345 -10.29 13.26 -31.73
N ARG A 346 -9.97 14.57 -31.81
CA ARG A 346 -8.59 15.05 -31.62
C ARG A 346 -8.05 14.78 -30.22
N LEU A 347 -8.89 14.89 -29.19
CA LEU A 347 -8.54 14.52 -27.81
C LEU A 347 -8.23 13.02 -27.71
N ALA A 348 -9.02 12.17 -28.37
CA ALA A 348 -8.75 10.73 -28.43
C ALA A 348 -7.45 10.39 -29.18
N ASP A 349 -7.16 11.04 -30.32
CA ASP A 349 -5.91 10.86 -31.06
C ASP A 349 -4.68 11.25 -30.22
N VAL A 350 -4.77 12.36 -29.47
CA VAL A 350 -3.69 12.81 -28.57
C VAL A 350 -3.54 11.87 -27.36
N ALA A 351 -4.65 11.35 -26.81
CA ALA A 351 -4.61 10.37 -25.74
C ALA A 351 -3.97 9.04 -26.18
N GLY A 352 -4.21 8.61 -27.43
CA GLY A 352 -3.52 7.46 -28.02
C GLY A 352 -2.01 7.66 -28.14
N GLN A 353 -1.56 8.86 -28.54
CA GLN A 353 -0.13 9.19 -28.62
C GLN A 353 0.56 9.18 -27.25
N ILE A 354 -0.08 9.75 -26.23
CA ILE A 354 0.38 9.72 -24.84
C ILE A 354 0.42 8.28 -24.29
N GLY A 355 -0.59 7.46 -24.59
CA GLY A 355 -0.60 6.04 -24.23
C GLY A 355 0.53 5.23 -24.89
N ASN A 356 0.98 5.65 -26.06
CA ASN A 356 2.15 5.07 -26.76
C ASN A 356 3.50 5.66 -26.30
N GLY A 357 3.50 6.53 -25.28
CA GLY A 357 4.72 7.05 -24.63
C GLY A 357 5.17 8.45 -25.05
N ASP A 358 4.50 9.11 -26.01
CA ASP A 358 4.81 10.50 -26.36
C ASP A 358 4.09 11.47 -25.42
N LEU A 359 4.75 11.80 -24.31
CA LEU A 359 4.26 12.78 -23.34
C LEU A 359 4.46 14.24 -23.76
N ALA A 360 5.12 14.54 -24.89
CA ALA A 360 5.33 15.93 -25.33
C ALA A 360 4.09 16.50 -26.03
N VAL A 361 3.24 15.63 -26.62
CA VAL A 361 1.99 16.05 -27.27
C VAL A 361 1.06 16.72 -26.25
N ARG A 362 0.37 17.79 -26.68
CA ARG A 362 -0.67 18.47 -25.90
C ARG A 362 -1.94 18.61 -26.72
N ALA A 363 -3.07 18.38 -26.06
CA ALA A 363 -4.37 18.62 -26.67
C ALA A 363 -4.58 20.12 -26.85
N ARG A 364 -4.96 20.55 -28.06
CA ARG A 364 -5.21 21.97 -28.33
C ARG A 364 -6.50 22.40 -27.60
N VAL A 365 -6.34 23.18 -26.53
CA VAL A 365 -7.45 23.84 -25.85
C VAL A 365 -8.12 24.81 -26.82
N GLY A 366 -9.41 24.65 -27.05
CA GLY A 366 -10.20 25.51 -27.91
C GLY A 366 -11.65 25.51 -27.44
N GLY A 367 -12.17 26.70 -27.14
CA GLY A 367 -13.43 26.87 -26.42
C GLY A 367 -13.22 26.89 -24.90
N ASP A 368 -14.15 27.54 -24.20
CA ASP A 368 -14.25 27.56 -22.74
C ASP A 368 -15.42 26.70 -22.22
N ASP A 369 -15.87 25.76 -23.06
CA ASP A 369 -16.88 24.75 -22.76
C ASP A 369 -16.29 23.53 -22.02
N GLU A 370 -17.12 22.51 -21.77
CA GLU A 370 -16.74 21.26 -21.11
C GLU A 370 -15.62 20.52 -21.86
N VAL A 371 -15.54 20.67 -23.19
CA VAL A 371 -14.50 20.03 -24.01
C VAL A 371 -13.18 20.79 -23.88
N GLY A 372 -13.23 22.13 -23.79
CA GLY A 372 -12.11 22.97 -23.39
C GLY A 372 -11.61 22.67 -21.97
N ILE A 373 -12.52 22.44 -21.02
CA ILE A 373 -12.19 21.99 -19.65
C ILE A 373 -11.51 20.62 -19.69
N MET A 374 -12.07 19.64 -20.40
CA MET A 374 -11.44 18.32 -20.56
C MET A 374 -10.04 18.43 -21.16
N ALA A 375 -9.83 19.25 -22.20
CA ALA A 375 -8.51 19.46 -22.79
C ALA A 375 -7.51 20.08 -21.79
N ARG A 376 -7.95 21.01 -20.94
CA ARG A 376 -7.11 21.58 -19.87
C ARG A 376 -6.76 20.56 -18.79
N SER A 377 -7.73 19.82 -18.27
CA SER A 377 -7.49 18.77 -17.27
C SER A 377 -6.62 17.64 -17.81
N PHE A 378 -6.80 17.26 -19.08
CA PHE A 378 -5.99 16.26 -19.74
C PHE A 378 -4.53 16.71 -19.92
N ASN A 379 -4.30 17.95 -20.36
CA ASN A 379 -2.96 18.55 -20.41
C ASN A 379 -2.33 18.68 -19.02
N MET A 380 -3.12 18.97 -17.97
CA MET A 380 -2.62 19.01 -16.59
C MET A 380 -2.14 17.62 -16.14
N MET A 381 -2.92 16.56 -16.38
CA MET A 381 -2.52 15.18 -16.07
C MET A 381 -1.27 14.76 -16.85
N THR A 382 -1.18 15.12 -18.14
CA THR A 382 0.01 14.83 -18.97
C THR A 382 1.26 15.50 -18.39
N SER A 383 1.16 16.80 -18.06
CA SER A 383 2.25 17.55 -17.40
C SER A 383 2.53 17.09 -15.96
N GLN A 384 1.62 16.38 -15.28
CA GLN A 384 1.90 15.72 -13.99
C GLN A 384 2.62 14.39 -14.20
N LEU A 385 2.21 13.60 -15.21
CA LEU A 385 2.81 12.33 -15.57
C LEU A 385 4.26 12.49 -16.05
N GLU A 386 4.53 13.50 -16.88
CA GLU A 386 5.87 13.89 -17.34
C GLU A 386 6.79 14.20 -16.14
N ARG A 387 6.36 15.11 -15.24
CA ARG A 387 7.08 15.42 -14.00
C ARG A 387 7.21 14.22 -13.05
N HIS A 388 6.27 13.28 -13.03
CA HIS A 388 6.41 12.03 -12.28
C HIS A 388 7.43 11.09 -12.92
N GLN A 389 7.49 10.99 -14.25
CA GLN A 389 8.51 10.19 -14.93
C GLN A 389 9.92 10.79 -14.75
N GLU A 390 10.07 12.11 -14.84
CA GLU A 390 11.34 12.80 -14.54
C GLU A 390 11.75 12.58 -13.09
N ARG A 391 10.85 12.86 -12.13
CA ARG A 391 11.13 12.63 -10.71
C ARG A 391 11.41 11.17 -10.36
N LEU A 392 10.79 10.22 -11.06
CA LEU A 392 11.11 8.79 -10.91
C LEU A 392 12.49 8.46 -11.47
N LYS A 393 12.91 9.04 -12.60
CA LYS A 393 14.29 8.89 -13.12
C LYS A 393 15.31 9.47 -12.14
N GLU A 394 15.06 10.66 -11.61
CA GLU A 394 15.90 11.29 -10.58
C GLU A 394 15.96 10.43 -9.30
N LEU A 395 14.81 9.94 -8.81
CA LEU A 395 14.74 9.06 -7.64
C LEU A 395 15.46 7.73 -7.87
N VAL A 396 15.36 7.13 -9.06
CA VAL A 396 16.09 5.92 -9.42
C VAL A 396 17.59 6.19 -9.44
N GLN A 397 18.06 7.25 -10.12
CA GLN A 397 19.48 7.61 -10.15
C GLN A 397 20.04 7.91 -8.74
N ALA A 398 19.30 8.68 -7.93
CA ALA A 398 19.69 8.96 -6.55
C ALA A 398 19.69 7.70 -5.67
N ARG A 399 18.76 6.76 -5.88
CA ARG A 399 18.74 5.46 -5.17
C ARG A 399 19.83 4.52 -5.64
N THR A 400 20.19 4.49 -6.93
CA THR A 400 21.31 3.69 -7.43
C THR A 400 22.63 4.17 -6.81
N ALA A 401 22.90 5.48 -6.85
CA ALA A 401 24.10 6.05 -6.21
C ALA A 401 24.12 5.82 -4.68
N GLN A 402 22.96 5.90 -4.01
CA GLN A 402 22.86 5.60 -2.59
C GLN A 402 23.08 4.11 -2.27
N LEU A 403 22.63 3.20 -3.15
CA LEU A 403 22.86 1.76 -3.00
C LEU A 403 24.34 1.43 -3.22
N GLU A 404 24.98 1.98 -4.24
CA GLU A 404 26.43 1.84 -4.48
C GLU A 404 27.23 2.29 -3.25
N GLN A 405 26.91 3.47 -2.69
CA GLN A 405 27.53 3.96 -1.44
C GLN A 405 27.27 3.04 -0.25
N ARG A 406 26.06 2.46 -0.14
CA ARG A 406 25.71 1.52 0.95
C ARG A 406 26.41 0.17 0.83
N THR A 407 26.58 -0.34 -0.38
CA THR A 407 27.33 -1.57 -0.64
C THR A 407 28.79 -1.39 -0.26
N GLN A 408 29.42 -0.29 -0.71
CA GLN A 408 30.81 0.02 -0.37
C GLN A 408 31.02 0.20 1.15
N GLN A 409 30.06 0.80 1.86
CA GLN A 409 30.11 0.88 3.33
C GLN A 409 29.98 -0.48 4.03
N LEU A 410 29.21 -1.41 3.47
CA LEU A 410 29.06 -2.77 4.02
C LEU A 410 30.29 -3.63 3.74
N GLU A 411 30.92 -3.47 2.58
CA GLU A 411 32.20 -4.13 2.24
C GLU A 411 33.29 -3.69 3.23
N GLN A 412 33.47 -2.37 3.43
CA GLN A 412 34.43 -1.83 4.40
C GLN A 412 34.16 -2.28 5.84
N ALA A 413 32.89 -2.33 6.26
CA ALA A 413 32.53 -2.80 7.60
C ALA A 413 32.78 -4.30 7.79
N ASN A 414 32.57 -5.12 6.75
CA ASN A 414 32.86 -6.55 6.79
C ASN A 414 34.36 -6.83 6.81
N GLU A 415 35.17 -6.07 6.06
CA GLU A 415 36.64 -6.15 6.11
C GLU A 415 37.16 -5.83 7.51
N GLN A 416 36.70 -4.74 8.13
CA GLN A 416 37.04 -4.36 9.51
C GLN A 416 36.61 -5.40 10.55
N LEU A 417 35.45 -6.05 10.36
CA LEU A 417 35.00 -7.13 11.24
C LEU A 417 35.84 -8.40 11.09
N ALA A 418 36.26 -8.75 9.88
CA ALA A 418 37.12 -9.90 9.64
C ALA A 418 38.50 -9.72 10.31
N GLU A 419 39.14 -8.56 10.09
CA GLU A 419 40.42 -8.18 10.72
C GLU A 419 40.34 -8.21 12.25
N LEU A 420 39.24 -7.70 12.83
CA LEU A 420 39.03 -7.74 14.28
C LEU A 420 38.83 -9.17 14.82
N CYS A 421 38.14 -10.04 14.08
CA CYS A 421 37.97 -11.44 14.51
C CYS A 421 39.31 -12.20 14.48
N GLU A 422 40.10 -12.05 13.41
CA GLU A 422 41.42 -12.69 13.28
C GLU A 422 42.38 -12.24 14.39
N LEU A 423 42.36 -10.95 14.74
CA LEU A 423 43.12 -10.41 15.87
C LEU A 423 42.70 -11.03 17.21
N LEU A 424 41.39 -11.14 17.47
CA LEU A 424 40.87 -11.71 18.71
C LEU A 424 41.16 -13.21 18.84
N GLU A 425 41.04 -13.98 17.76
CA GLU A 425 41.40 -15.41 17.73
C GLU A 425 42.90 -15.61 18.01
N THR A 426 43.76 -14.77 17.42
CA THR A 426 45.21 -14.79 17.66
C THR A 426 45.57 -14.46 19.12
N GLN A 427 44.91 -13.46 19.71
CA GLN A 427 45.11 -13.11 21.13
C GLN A 427 44.64 -14.21 22.08
N ALA A 428 43.47 -14.81 21.82
CA ALA A 428 42.94 -15.91 22.62
C ALA A 428 43.88 -17.13 22.61
N GLY A 429 44.34 -17.56 21.44
CA GLY A 429 45.28 -18.68 21.31
C GLY A 429 46.63 -18.45 22.00
N THR A 430 47.12 -17.20 22.00
CA THR A 430 48.34 -16.83 22.73
C THR A 430 48.14 -16.94 24.24
N MET A 431 47.03 -16.41 24.76
CA MET A 431 46.73 -16.42 26.19
C MET A 431 46.47 -17.85 26.72
N GLU A 432 45.86 -18.72 25.93
CA GLU A 432 45.70 -20.14 26.27
C GLU A 432 47.06 -20.86 26.35
N GLN A 433 47.98 -20.57 25.42
CA GLN A 433 49.32 -21.15 25.44
C GLN A 433 50.12 -20.73 26.70
N ASP A 434 50.02 -19.46 27.11
CA ASP A 434 50.70 -18.97 28.31
C ASP A 434 50.08 -19.49 29.61
N LEU A 435 48.76 -19.70 29.66
CA LEU A 435 48.09 -20.40 30.77
C LEU A 435 48.57 -21.85 30.91
N ARG A 436 48.65 -22.60 29.80
CA ARG A 436 49.18 -23.98 29.80
C ARG A 436 50.65 -24.04 30.23
N ARG A 437 51.46 -23.01 29.93
CA ARG A 437 52.85 -22.90 30.41
C ARG A 437 52.91 -22.65 31.92
N ALA A 438 52.08 -21.72 32.42
CA ALA A 438 51.99 -21.41 33.84
C ALA A 438 51.55 -22.63 34.67
N GLU A 439 50.62 -23.44 34.13
CA GLU A 439 50.18 -24.71 34.72
C GLU A 439 51.34 -25.69 34.94
N VAL A 440 52.15 -25.92 33.90
CA VAL A 440 53.32 -26.82 34.00
C VAL A 440 54.33 -26.30 35.03
N ILE A 441 54.56 -24.98 35.08
CA ILE A 441 55.47 -24.36 36.05
C ILE A 441 54.94 -24.57 37.48
N GLN A 442 53.66 -24.25 37.75
CA GLN A 442 53.07 -24.38 39.07
C GLN A 442 53.07 -25.84 39.55
N ARG A 443 52.61 -26.77 38.69
CA ARG A 443 52.61 -28.21 39.02
C ARG A 443 54.01 -28.71 39.36
N SER A 444 55.06 -28.24 38.69
CA SER A 444 56.45 -28.64 38.97
C SER A 444 56.97 -28.24 40.36
N MET A 445 56.32 -27.27 41.04
CA MET A 445 56.67 -26.84 42.39
C MET A 445 55.97 -27.63 43.51
N LEU A 446 54.93 -28.41 43.17
CA LEU A 446 54.27 -29.35 44.07
C LEU A 446 55.15 -30.61 44.28
N PRO A 447 55.05 -31.30 45.43
CA PRO A 447 55.76 -32.55 45.67
C PRO A 447 55.47 -33.60 44.57
N GLN A 448 56.50 -34.00 43.81
CA GLN A 448 56.37 -34.96 42.69
C GLN A 448 56.55 -36.42 43.12
N VAL A 449 57.20 -36.67 44.25
CA VAL A 449 57.54 -38.01 44.73
C VAL A 449 57.13 -38.12 46.19
N PRO A 450 56.28 -39.10 46.56
CA PRO A 450 55.96 -39.34 47.96
C PRO A 450 57.19 -39.80 48.74
N PRO A 451 57.40 -39.31 49.99
CA PRO A 451 58.46 -39.84 50.84
C PRO A 451 58.20 -41.31 51.19
N GLU A 452 59.25 -42.09 51.42
CA GLU A 452 59.12 -43.40 52.06
C GLU A 452 58.89 -43.18 53.57
N LEU A 453 57.84 -43.79 54.13
CA LEU A 453 57.42 -43.61 55.53
C LEU A 453 57.20 -44.99 56.17
N ASP A 454 57.75 -45.19 57.37
CA ASP A 454 57.58 -46.45 58.12
C ASP A 454 56.40 -46.34 59.10
N GLY A 455 55.42 -47.23 58.98
CA GLY A 455 54.22 -47.26 59.83
C GLY A 455 53.15 -46.20 59.53
N PHE A 456 53.35 -45.34 58.54
CA PHE A 456 52.38 -44.32 58.07
C PHE A 456 52.18 -44.41 56.57
N SER A 457 51.06 -43.88 56.08
CA SER A 457 50.89 -43.57 54.65
C SER A 457 50.28 -42.19 54.41
N VAL A 458 50.71 -41.52 53.33
CA VAL A 458 50.24 -40.19 52.92
C VAL A 458 49.69 -40.23 51.50
N ARG A 459 48.55 -39.58 51.28
CA ARG A 459 47.96 -39.42 49.95
C ARG A 459 47.63 -37.96 49.67
N THR A 460 47.73 -37.53 48.41
CA THR A 460 47.38 -36.17 47.99
C THR A 460 46.58 -36.17 46.69
N LEU A 461 45.62 -35.25 46.60
CA LEU A 461 44.82 -34.95 45.42
C LEU A 461 44.88 -33.45 45.16
N TYR A 462 45.18 -33.04 43.93
CA TYR A 462 45.14 -31.65 43.52
C TYR A 462 44.40 -31.49 42.19
N ARG A 463 43.34 -30.69 42.21
CA ARG A 463 42.50 -30.37 41.05
C ARG A 463 42.31 -28.85 41.01
N PRO A 464 43.07 -28.11 40.18
CA PRO A 464 42.83 -26.69 40.02
C PRO A 464 41.51 -26.45 39.26
N GLY A 465 40.81 -25.36 39.60
CA GLY A 465 39.54 -24.97 38.96
C GLY A 465 39.71 -24.38 37.56
N LEU A 466 40.88 -23.82 37.28
CA LEU A 466 41.34 -23.37 35.96
C LEU A 466 42.69 -24.02 35.63
N ASN A 467 43.40 -23.58 34.58
CA ASN A 467 44.77 -24.05 34.30
C ASN A 467 45.74 -23.85 35.47
N VAL A 468 45.53 -22.84 36.31
CA VAL A 468 46.38 -22.49 37.45
C VAL A 468 45.53 -22.01 38.62
N GLY A 469 45.93 -22.35 39.85
CA GLY A 469 45.11 -22.18 41.06
C GLY A 469 45.81 -21.51 42.25
N GLY A 470 45.08 -21.05 43.26
CA GLY A 470 45.60 -20.47 44.51
C GLY A 470 46.15 -21.51 45.51
N ASP A 471 45.69 -22.75 45.37
CA ASP A 471 46.00 -23.88 46.23
C ASP A 471 47.45 -24.37 46.15
N LEU A 472 47.97 -24.84 47.30
CA LEU A 472 49.29 -25.42 47.46
C LEU A 472 49.33 -26.45 48.59
N TYR A 473 50.09 -27.53 48.41
CA TYR A 473 50.51 -28.39 49.51
C TYR A 473 52.02 -28.65 49.52
N ALA A 474 52.54 -29.03 50.69
CA ALA A 474 53.90 -29.51 50.85
C ALA A 474 53.94 -30.70 51.83
N VAL A 475 54.73 -31.71 51.46
CA VAL A 475 55.03 -32.89 52.28
C VAL A 475 56.54 -33.06 52.29
N ALA A 476 57.17 -33.15 53.46
CA ALA A 476 58.61 -33.40 53.57
C ALA A 476 58.96 -34.26 54.78
N ALA A 477 59.77 -35.30 54.55
CA ALA A 477 60.44 -36.04 55.61
C ALA A 477 61.69 -35.28 56.07
N VAL A 478 61.91 -35.20 57.38
CA VAL A 478 63.03 -34.48 58.01
C VAL A 478 63.71 -35.41 59.02
N GLN A 479 65.00 -35.69 58.77
CA GLN A 479 65.85 -36.59 59.58
C GLN A 479 65.27 -38.02 59.80
N ASP A 480 64.47 -38.53 58.86
CA ASP A 480 63.81 -39.85 58.89
C ASP A 480 62.96 -40.12 60.17
N ARG A 481 62.66 -39.07 60.94
CA ARG A 481 61.88 -39.10 62.18
C ARG A 481 60.65 -38.20 62.11
N TYR A 482 60.78 -37.07 61.44
CA TYR A 482 59.73 -36.07 61.39
C TYR A 482 59.11 -35.98 60.00
N LEU A 483 57.81 -35.73 59.95
CA LEU A 483 57.07 -35.48 58.71
C LEU A 483 56.36 -34.14 58.84
N VAL A 484 56.65 -33.23 57.92
CA VAL A 484 55.99 -31.92 57.83
C VAL A 484 54.92 -31.99 56.76
N LEU A 485 53.70 -31.58 57.12
CA LEU A 485 52.53 -31.52 56.24
C LEU A 485 52.01 -30.08 56.24
N VAL A 486 51.86 -29.50 55.06
CA VAL A 486 51.34 -28.13 54.88
C VAL A 486 50.30 -28.15 53.78
N VAL A 487 49.16 -27.53 54.02
CA VAL A 487 48.17 -27.19 52.99
C VAL A 487 47.85 -25.71 53.16
N ALA A 488 47.85 -24.97 52.05
CA ALA A 488 47.59 -23.55 52.00
C ALA A 488 46.78 -23.20 50.75
N ASP A 489 45.96 -22.16 50.88
CA ASP A 489 45.12 -21.60 49.83
C ASP A 489 45.36 -20.09 49.79
N ALA A 490 45.37 -19.51 48.59
CA ALA A 490 45.62 -18.09 48.34
C ALA A 490 44.34 -17.40 47.85
N SER A 491 43.93 -16.33 48.53
CA SER A 491 42.66 -15.65 48.29
C SER A 491 42.42 -15.25 46.82
N GLY A 492 41.36 -15.82 46.22
CA GLY A 492 40.95 -15.60 44.83
C GLY A 492 41.33 -16.77 43.93
N HIS A 493 40.99 -16.70 42.64
CA HIS A 493 41.16 -17.80 41.71
C HIS A 493 41.98 -17.42 40.47
N GLY A 494 42.52 -18.42 39.76
CA GLY A 494 43.28 -18.22 38.52
C GLY A 494 44.68 -17.64 38.70
N ILE A 495 45.19 -16.96 37.66
CA ILE A 495 46.62 -16.54 37.54
C ILE A 495 47.12 -15.77 38.76
N SER A 496 46.33 -14.83 39.29
CA SER A 496 46.72 -14.00 40.43
C SER A 496 46.95 -14.82 41.70
N ALA A 497 46.11 -15.83 41.93
CA ALA A 497 46.21 -16.73 43.07
C ALA A 497 47.38 -17.71 42.89
N ALA A 498 47.62 -18.20 41.67
CA ALA A 498 48.77 -19.04 41.36
C ALA A 498 50.13 -18.36 41.57
N LEU A 499 50.24 -17.07 41.22
CA LEU A 499 51.45 -16.29 41.52
C LEU A 499 51.68 -16.16 43.04
N LEU A 500 50.61 -16.07 43.81
CA LEU A 500 50.63 -16.04 45.27
C LEU A 500 51.03 -17.40 45.86
N ALA A 501 50.48 -18.51 45.34
CA ALA A 501 50.84 -19.88 45.70
C ALA A 501 52.34 -20.17 45.47
N VAL A 502 52.88 -19.74 44.33
CA VAL A 502 54.32 -19.84 44.00
C VAL A 502 55.19 -19.06 45.00
N LEU A 503 54.81 -17.82 45.32
CA LEU A 503 55.54 -17.01 46.30
C LEU A 503 55.49 -17.63 47.70
N PHE A 504 54.34 -18.14 48.12
CA PHE A 504 54.18 -18.88 49.37
C PHE A 504 55.09 -20.10 49.40
N ARG A 505 55.07 -20.94 48.34
CA ARG A 505 55.89 -22.15 48.22
C ARG A 505 57.38 -21.89 48.35
N TYR A 506 57.85 -20.76 47.80
CA TYR A 506 59.25 -20.33 47.85
C TYR A 506 59.67 -19.80 49.23
N ARG A 507 58.74 -19.20 49.99
CA ARG A 507 58.99 -18.71 51.36
C ARG A 507 58.70 -19.73 52.46
N LEU A 508 58.08 -20.86 52.13
CA LEU A 508 57.76 -21.92 53.06
C LEU A 508 59.02 -22.63 53.60
N ALA A 509 59.45 -22.23 54.80
CA ALA A 509 60.49 -22.92 55.55
C ALA A 509 59.94 -24.21 56.18
N VAL A 510 60.58 -25.34 55.86
CA VAL A 510 60.19 -26.68 56.35
C VAL A 510 61.20 -27.24 57.36
N VAL A 511 62.46 -26.82 57.24
CA VAL A 511 63.56 -27.16 58.13
C VAL A 511 64.19 -25.86 58.64
N ASP A 512 64.51 -25.80 59.93
CA ASP A 512 65.35 -24.75 60.49
C ASP A 512 66.82 -25.00 60.12
N GLU A 513 67.40 -24.15 59.27
CA GLU A 513 68.79 -24.25 58.82
C GLU A 513 69.81 -24.28 59.97
N ALA A 514 69.50 -23.66 61.11
CA ALA A 514 70.41 -23.58 62.25
C ALA A 514 70.47 -24.87 63.09
N THR A 515 69.41 -25.68 63.08
CA THR A 515 69.28 -26.90 63.90
C THR A 515 69.12 -28.19 63.09
N GLY A 516 68.74 -28.08 61.82
CA GLY A 516 68.40 -29.20 60.94
C GLY A 516 67.09 -29.91 61.31
N LEU A 517 66.35 -29.41 62.30
CA LEU A 517 65.07 -29.95 62.77
C LEU A 517 63.89 -29.31 62.00
N PRO A 518 62.68 -29.88 62.07
CA PRO A 518 61.49 -29.23 61.51
C PRO A 518 61.28 -27.82 62.09
N TYR A 519 60.82 -26.89 61.25
CA TYR A 519 60.44 -25.57 61.74
C TYR A 519 59.18 -25.67 62.63
N ALA A 520 59.15 -24.94 63.75
CA ALA A 520 58.02 -24.99 64.68
C ALA A 520 56.75 -24.39 64.03
N PRO A 521 55.59 -25.07 64.03
CA PRO A 521 54.39 -24.62 63.33
C PRO A 521 53.97 -23.18 63.63
N ALA A 522 53.98 -22.75 64.89
CA ALA A 522 53.58 -21.38 65.23
C ALA A 522 54.57 -20.32 64.71
N HIS A 523 55.87 -20.62 64.75
CA HIS A 523 56.90 -19.74 64.20
C HIS A 523 56.83 -19.68 62.67
N ALA A 524 56.69 -20.82 62.00
CA ALA A 524 56.56 -20.89 60.53
C ALA A 524 55.42 -19.98 60.02
N LEU A 525 54.23 -20.06 60.65
CA LEU A 525 53.11 -19.22 60.28
C LEU A 525 53.30 -17.74 60.66
N THR A 526 53.98 -17.44 61.77
CA THR A 526 54.27 -16.05 62.19
C THR A 526 55.27 -15.38 61.25
N ASP A 527 56.32 -16.10 60.83
CA ASP A 527 57.32 -15.60 59.89
C ASP A 527 56.73 -15.46 58.48
N LEU A 528 55.96 -16.45 58.00
CA LEU A 528 55.20 -16.33 56.75
C LEU A 528 54.24 -15.13 56.77
N ASN A 529 53.46 -14.94 57.84
CA ASN A 529 52.57 -13.79 57.99
C ASN A 529 53.34 -12.45 57.90
N THR A 530 54.47 -12.37 58.61
CA THR A 530 55.33 -11.17 58.62
C THR A 530 55.92 -10.87 57.24
N LEU A 531 56.38 -11.91 56.52
CA LEU A 531 56.93 -11.78 55.17
C LEU A 531 55.85 -11.39 54.15
N LEU A 532 54.68 -12.04 54.19
CA LEU A 532 53.57 -11.76 53.28
C LEU A 532 53.03 -10.32 53.47
N SER A 533 52.81 -9.87 54.71
CA SER A 533 52.41 -8.48 55.00
C SER A 533 53.50 -7.44 54.73
N GLY A 534 54.77 -7.85 54.66
CA GLY A 534 55.90 -6.97 54.34
C GLY A 534 56.07 -6.76 52.83
N ASP A 535 56.08 -7.87 52.08
CA ASP A 535 56.39 -7.93 50.65
C ASP A 535 55.17 -7.65 49.76
N ILE A 536 53.95 -8.00 50.20
CA ILE A 536 52.72 -7.85 49.42
C ILE A 536 51.87 -6.71 49.99
N ARG A 537 51.69 -5.63 49.21
CA ARG A 537 50.88 -4.45 49.59
C ARG A 537 49.57 -4.31 48.82
N ALA A 538 49.13 -5.38 48.16
CA ALA A 538 47.87 -5.42 47.43
C ALA A 538 46.69 -5.56 48.42
N PRO A 539 45.65 -4.72 48.33
CA PRO A 539 44.48 -4.85 49.19
C PRO A 539 43.74 -6.18 48.95
N GLY A 540 43.37 -6.87 50.02
CA GLY A 540 42.53 -8.08 49.94
C GLY A 540 43.28 -9.39 49.71
N VAL A 541 44.62 -9.38 49.63
CA VAL A 541 45.41 -10.62 49.59
C VAL A 541 45.53 -11.23 51.00
N PHE A 542 45.11 -12.48 51.14
CA PHE A 542 45.36 -13.30 52.32
C PHE A 542 45.59 -14.76 51.92
N PHE A 543 46.09 -15.57 52.85
CA PHE A 543 46.19 -17.02 52.67
C PHE A 543 45.57 -17.75 53.84
N THR A 544 44.81 -18.80 53.58
CA THR A 544 44.56 -19.81 54.59
C THR A 544 45.71 -20.82 54.61
N CYS A 545 46.10 -21.33 55.78
CA CYS A 545 47.17 -22.32 55.87
C CYS A 545 47.03 -23.19 57.12
N VAL A 546 47.30 -24.48 57.00
CA VAL A 546 47.58 -25.40 58.12
C VAL A 546 49.00 -25.95 57.99
N TYR A 547 49.76 -25.90 59.08
CA TYR A 547 51.14 -26.39 59.17
C TYR A 547 51.23 -27.40 60.30
N CYS A 548 51.65 -28.63 59.98
CA CYS A 548 51.76 -29.73 60.92
C CYS A 548 53.14 -30.35 60.91
N VAL A 549 53.68 -30.66 62.10
CA VAL A 549 54.89 -31.45 62.30
C VAL A 549 54.53 -32.71 63.09
N LEU A 550 54.72 -33.87 62.47
CA LEU A 550 54.57 -35.18 63.09
C LEU A 550 55.92 -35.70 63.55
N ASP A 551 56.04 -36.11 64.81
CA ASP A 551 57.09 -37.03 65.26
C ASP A 551 56.61 -38.48 65.02
N MET A 552 57.19 -39.15 64.02
CA MET A 552 56.78 -40.50 63.63
C MET A 552 57.14 -41.55 64.69
N GLN A 553 58.16 -41.30 65.53
CA GLN A 553 58.57 -42.23 66.58
C GLN A 553 57.60 -42.17 67.77
N GLU A 554 57.23 -40.96 68.19
CA GLU A 554 56.32 -40.74 69.32
C GLU A 554 54.83 -40.75 68.89
N ARG A 555 54.53 -40.74 67.59
CA ARG A 555 53.18 -40.60 66.99
C ARG A 555 52.45 -39.33 67.48
N SER A 556 53.22 -38.28 67.75
CA SER A 556 52.73 -36.99 68.27
C SER A 556 52.76 -35.95 67.16
N LEU A 557 51.60 -35.37 66.85
CA LEU A 557 51.45 -34.29 65.88
C LEU A 557 51.36 -32.94 66.62
N VAL A 558 52.14 -31.95 66.19
CA VAL A 558 52.00 -30.55 66.58
C VAL A 558 51.52 -29.77 65.35
N MET A 559 50.45 -28.99 65.49
CA MET A 559 49.90 -28.17 64.41
C MET A 559 49.70 -26.72 64.81
N ALA A 560 49.75 -25.84 63.82
CA ALA A 560 49.19 -24.50 63.88
C ALA A 560 48.42 -24.23 62.58
N ALA A 561 47.38 -23.41 62.63
CA ALA A 561 46.56 -23.10 61.46
C ALA A 561 46.09 -21.64 61.46
N ALA A 562 46.22 -21.00 60.31
CA ALA A 562 45.90 -19.61 60.03
C ALA A 562 44.66 -19.54 59.14
N GLY A 563 43.48 -19.33 59.73
CA GLY A 563 42.20 -19.18 59.01
C GLY A 563 41.68 -20.38 58.19
N HIS A 564 42.44 -21.47 58.09
CA HIS A 564 42.14 -22.65 57.26
C HIS A 564 40.97 -23.48 57.79
N PRO A 565 40.29 -24.29 56.94
CA PRO A 565 39.31 -25.27 57.38
C PRO A 565 39.85 -26.19 58.48
N PRO A 566 38.98 -26.70 59.39
CA PRO A 566 39.42 -27.52 60.51
C PRO A 566 40.09 -28.81 60.03
N LEU A 567 41.26 -29.14 60.57
CA LEU A 567 41.90 -30.44 60.31
C LEU A 567 41.03 -31.54 60.92
N LEU A 568 40.65 -32.53 60.12
CA LEU A 568 39.82 -33.65 60.59
C LEU A 568 40.71 -34.80 61.03
N ASN A 569 40.38 -35.39 62.18
CA ASN A 569 40.98 -36.61 62.69
C ASN A 569 39.91 -37.69 62.81
N VAL A 570 39.82 -38.56 61.82
CA VAL A 570 38.94 -39.73 61.82
C VAL A 570 39.64 -40.86 62.55
N ARG A 571 39.22 -41.10 63.79
CA ARG A 571 39.75 -42.17 64.64
C ARG A 571 39.45 -43.55 64.06
N SER A 572 40.27 -44.54 64.42
CA SER A 572 40.07 -45.95 64.02
C SER A 572 38.71 -46.56 64.44
N ASP A 573 37.98 -45.92 65.38
CA ASP A 573 36.62 -46.31 65.80
C ASP A 573 35.49 -45.60 65.03
N GLY A 574 35.84 -44.77 64.04
CA GLY A 574 34.91 -44.01 63.19
C GLY A 574 34.48 -42.65 63.77
N ARG A 575 34.98 -42.23 64.94
CA ARG A 575 34.72 -40.88 65.47
C ARG A 575 35.60 -39.84 64.75
N CYS A 576 34.99 -38.77 64.23
CA CYS A 576 35.71 -37.62 63.71
C CYS A 576 35.89 -36.56 64.80
N GLU A 577 37.14 -36.15 65.05
CA GLU A 577 37.53 -35.03 65.92
C GLU A 577 38.00 -33.86 65.02
N LEU A 578 37.54 -32.63 65.31
CA LEU A 578 37.89 -31.45 64.50
C LEU A 578 38.89 -30.57 65.24
N LEU A 579 39.93 -30.12 64.52
CA LEU A 579 40.95 -29.23 65.02
C LEU A 579 40.88 -27.89 64.29
N GLU A 580 40.11 -26.97 64.88
CA GLU A 580 39.95 -25.60 64.42
C GLU A 580 41.28 -24.81 64.39
N HIS A 581 41.30 -23.77 63.57
CA HIS A 581 42.42 -22.85 63.42
C HIS A 581 42.89 -22.22 64.74
N THR A 582 44.15 -21.79 64.75
CA THR A 582 44.88 -21.31 65.93
C THR A 582 45.31 -19.84 65.82
N GLY A 583 44.97 -19.19 64.71
CA GLY A 583 45.05 -17.75 64.44
C GLY A 583 44.24 -17.35 63.18
N PRO A 584 44.18 -16.05 62.83
CA PRO A 584 43.50 -15.55 61.62
C PRO A 584 44.20 -15.99 60.32
N ALA A 585 43.61 -15.74 59.15
CA ALA A 585 44.31 -15.99 57.87
C ALA A 585 45.56 -15.10 57.72
N LEU A 586 46.61 -15.63 57.10
CA LEU A 586 47.87 -14.94 56.87
C LEU A 586 47.66 -13.71 55.99
N GLY A 587 48.34 -12.61 56.27
CA GLY A 587 48.24 -11.35 55.52
C GLY A 587 47.15 -10.39 56.02
N LEU A 588 46.13 -10.86 56.75
CA LEU A 588 45.05 -10.01 57.26
C LEU A 588 45.49 -9.08 58.41
N ASP A 589 46.37 -9.55 59.29
CA ASP A 589 46.94 -8.78 60.40
C ASP A 589 48.41 -9.13 60.56
N ALA A 590 49.30 -8.19 60.22
CA ALA A 590 50.75 -8.32 60.31
C ALA A 590 51.26 -8.55 61.76
N SER A 591 50.42 -8.32 62.78
CA SER A 591 50.73 -8.56 64.19
C SER A 591 50.14 -9.85 64.76
N ALA A 592 49.44 -10.65 63.94
CA ALA A 592 48.89 -11.93 64.35
C ALA A 592 49.97 -12.92 64.80
N THR A 593 49.65 -13.67 65.86
CA THR A 593 50.47 -14.76 66.37
C THR A 593 49.65 -16.05 66.39
N TYR A 594 50.31 -17.17 66.14
CA TYR A 594 49.69 -18.48 66.01
C TYR A 594 50.00 -19.31 67.25
N SER A 595 49.01 -20.08 67.73
CA SER A 595 49.20 -21.02 68.83
C SER A 595 49.35 -22.45 68.32
N GLU A 596 50.09 -23.28 69.05
CA GLU A 596 50.27 -24.70 68.70
C GLU A 596 49.25 -25.57 69.42
N ARG A 597 48.71 -26.57 68.73
CA ARG A 597 47.93 -27.66 69.31
C ARG A 597 48.69 -28.97 69.12
N THR A 598 48.81 -29.76 70.18
CA THR A 598 49.43 -31.09 70.13
C THR A 598 48.36 -32.16 70.26
N MET A 599 48.45 -33.22 69.46
CA MET A 599 47.58 -34.39 69.53
C MET A 599 48.39 -35.69 69.43
N GLN A 600 47.88 -36.74 70.08
CA GLN A 600 48.40 -38.09 69.97
C GLN A 600 47.60 -38.86 68.90
N LEU A 601 48.31 -39.49 67.96
CA LEU A 601 47.73 -40.37 66.95
C LEU A 601 47.84 -41.84 67.36
N GLU A 602 46.76 -42.59 67.19
CA GLU A 602 46.72 -44.04 67.42
C GLU A 602 46.70 -44.82 66.10
N PRO A 603 47.06 -46.12 66.10
CA PRO A 603 47.16 -46.90 64.87
C PRO A 603 45.79 -47.04 64.20
N GLY A 604 45.74 -46.74 62.89
CA GLY A 604 44.49 -46.69 62.12
C GLY A 604 43.71 -45.37 62.20
N ASP A 605 44.23 -44.34 62.87
CA ASP A 605 43.69 -42.98 62.75
C ASP A 605 44.04 -42.40 61.35
N ARG A 606 43.10 -41.65 60.76
CA ARG A 606 43.26 -40.92 59.49
C ARG A 606 43.06 -39.42 59.69
N LEU A 607 44.07 -38.63 59.38
CA LEU A 607 43.96 -37.17 59.29
C LEU A 607 43.59 -36.75 57.87
N LEU A 608 42.75 -35.72 57.73
CA LEU A 608 42.49 -35.02 56.48
C LEU A 608 42.74 -33.52 56.64
N LEU A 609 43.58 -32.99 55.77
CA LEU A 609 43.77 -31.56 55.50
C LEU A 609 43.11 -31.27 54.15
N TYR A 610 42.34 -30.19 54.06
CA TYR A 610 41.55 -29.88 52.86
C TYR A 610 41.33 -28.37 52.68
N THR A 611 41.34 -27.90 51.44
CA THR A 611 40.95 -26.52 51.06
C THR A 611 39.44 -26.42 50.85
N ASP A 612 38.89 -25.21 50.86
CA ASP A 612 37.44 -24.99 50.84
C ASP A 612 36.78 -25.31 49.49
N GLY A 613 37.53 -25.55 48.42
CA GLY A 613 36.99 -26.07 47.15
C GLY A 613 36.24 -27.41 47.26
N ILE A 614 36.52 -28.26 48.26
CA ILE A 614 35.68 -29.46 48.52
C ILE A 614 34.26 -29.09 49.01
N LEU A 615 34.08 -27.88 49.54
CA LEU A 615 32.80 -27.33 50.01
C LEU A 615 31.97 -26.74 48.85
N ASP A 616 32.59 -26.42 47.71
CA ASP A 616 31.91 -25.92 46.49
C ASP A 616 31.21 -27.04 45.72
N THR A 617 30.07 -27.48 46.28
CA THR A 617 29.21 -28.52 45.71
C THR A 617 27.97 -27.92 45.03
N PRO A 618 27.46 -28.53 43.95
CA PRO A 618 26.34 -27.97 43.19
C PRO A 618 24.99 -28.10 43.93
N GLY A 619 24.55 -27.02 44.58
CA GLY A 619 23.21 -26.92 45.18
C GLY A 619 23.12 -25.84 46.27
N ASP A 620 22.02 -25.84 47.03
CA ASP A 620 21.83 -25.02 48.24
C ASP A 620 22.48 -25.66 49.50
N HIS A 621 23.19 -26.78 49.37
CA HIS A 621 23.79 -27.54 50.46
C HIS A 621 25.32 -27.49 50.34
N THR A 622 25.98 -26.74 51.20
CA THR A 622 27.41 -26.89 51.46
C THR A 622 27.60 -28.09 52.40
N PRO A 623 28.47 -29.07 52.10
CA PRO A 623 28.73 -30.17 53.02
C PRO A 623 29.41 -29.63 54.29
N ASP A 624 29.07 -30.19 55.45
CA ASP A 624 29.75 -29.83 56.69
C ASP A 624 31.02 -30.67 56.96
N ALA A 625 31.89 -30.17 57.84
CA ALA A 625 33.16 -30.84 58.15
C ALA A 625 32.98 -32.22 58.82
N MET A 626 31.82 -32.50 59.45
CA MET A 626 31.48 -33.80 60.01
C MET A 626 30.99 -34.77 58.92
N GLU A 627 30.27 -34.28 57.91
CA GLU A 627 29.86 -35.05 56.74
C GLU A 627 31.07 -35.50 55.91
N ILE A 628 32.07 -34.65 55.72
CA ILE A 628 33.36 -35.02 55.07
C ILE A 628 34.09 -36.08 55.92
N GLY A 629 34.16 -35.90 57.23
CA GLY A 629 34.76 -36.88 58.14
C GLY A 629 34.03 -38.23 58.14
N ALA A 630 32.70 -38.22 58.04
CA ALA A 630 31.87 -39.43 57.93
C ALA A 630 32.00 -40.11 56.56
N ALA A 631 32.14 -39.35 55.48
CA ALA A 631 32.43 -39.85 54.14
C ALA A 631 33.79 -40.57 54.11
N LEU A 632 34.85 -39.92 54.62
CA LEU A 632 36.18 -40.53 54.76
C LEU A 632 36.14 -41.80 55.63
N ALA A 633 35.41 -41.78 56.76
CA ALA A 633 35.23 -42.96 57.61
C ALA A 633 34.61 -44.16 56.87
N GLY A 634 33.76 -43.93 55.87
CA GLY A 634 33.13 -44.96 55.05
C GLY A 634 33.96 -45.49 53.87
N ILE A 635 35.01 -44.77 53.46
CA ILE A 635 35.87 -45.12 52.30
C ILE A 635 37.00 -46.05 52.74
N GLN A 636 37.37 -47.00 51.87
CA GLN A 636 38.49 -47.91 52.10
C GLN A 636 39.82 -47.20 51.79
N SER A 637 40.81 -47.35 52.67
CA SER A 637 42.18 -46.88 52.44
C SER A 637 42.77 -47.53 51.18
N GLY A 638 43.35 -46.70 50.31
CA GLY A 638 43.92 -47.10 49.02
C GLY A 638 44.26 -45.87 48.17
N ALA A 639 44.93 -46.06 47.03
CA ALA A 639 45.40 -44.96 46.17
C ALA A 639 44.29 -43.95 45.79
N HIS A 640 43.09 -44.44 45.47
CA HIS A 640 41.95 -43.63 45.00
C HIS A 640 41.05 -43.08 46.15
N GLU A 641 41.46 -43.22 47.42
CA GLU A 641 40.66 -42.80 48.60
C GLU A 641 40.18 -41.34 48.52
N LEU A 642 41.04 -40.44 48.06
CA LEU A 642 40.74 -39.01 47.94
C LEU A 642 39.81 -38.68 46.78
N GLU A 643 39.86 -39.48 45.72
CA GLU A 643 39.03 -39.30 44.51
C GLU A 643 37.62 -39.85 44.76
N GLU A 644 37.52 -40.98 45.46
CA GLU A 644 36.25 -41.49 46.00
C GLU A 644 35.64 -40.50 47.00
N LEU A 645 36.45 -39.87 47.87
CA LEU A 645 35.99 -38.84 48.79
C LEU A 645 35.46 -37.61 48.05
N LEU A 646 36.23 -37.08 47.10
CA LEU A 646 35.81 -35.92 46.31
C LEU A 646 34.53 -36.23 45.51
N ALA A 647 34.45 -37.38 44.86
CA ALA A 647 33.25 -37.79 44.10
C ALA A 647 32.03 -37.99 45.00
N LEU A 648 32.21 -38.56 46.20
CA LEU A 648 31.11 -38.79 47.16
C LEU A 648 30.57 -37.48 47.75
N VAL A 649 31.45 -36.52 48.06
CA VAL A 649 31.07 -35.20 48.61
C VAL A 649 30.48 -34.29 47.53
N THR A 650 31.04 -34.29 46.31
CA THR A 650 30.58 -33.42 45.21
C THR A 650 29.47 -34.01 44.33
N GLY A 651 29.09 -35.27 44.55
CA GLY A 651 28.11 -36.00 43.73
C GLY A 651 28.62 -36.41 42.34
N GLY A 652 29.93 -36.34 42.09
CA GLY A 652 30.56 -36.76 40.83
C GLY A 652 30.32 -35.84 39.63
N ILE A 653 29.84 -34.61 39.86
CA ILE A 653 29.70 -33.58 38.82
C ILE A 653 30.98 -32.74 38.79
N ASP A 654 31.60 -32.63 37.62
CA ASP A 654 32.72 -31.73 37.35
C ASP A 654 32.22 -30.39 36.77
N ARG A 655 32.89 -29.27 37.08
CA ARG A 655 32.46 -27.91 36.67
C ARG A 655 33.65 -27.04 36.28
N GLU A 656 33.51 -26.29 35.18
CA GLU A 656 34.51 -25.33 34.69
C GLU A 656 34.66 -24.06 35.56
N ASP A 657 33.68 -23.76 36.42
CA ASP A 657 33.67 -22.59 37.33
C ASP A 657 33.93 -22.99 38.80
N ARG A 658 34.67 -24.07 39.07
CA ARG A 658 34.96 -24.50 40.44
C ARG A 658 36.13 -23.74 41.04
N ASP A 659 36.16 -23.66 42.38
CA ASP A 659 37.37 -23.27 43.08
C ASP A 659 38.41 -24.41 43.12
N ASP A 660 39.65 -24.09 43.48
CA ASP A 660 40.73 -25.07 43.54
C ASP A 660 40.53 -26.10 44.68
N VAL A 661 40.84 -27.37 44.42
CA VAL A 661 40.66 -28.46 45.39
C VAL A 661 41.99 -29.16 45.70
N THR A 662 42.39 -29.09 46.96
CA THR A 662 43.53 -29.81 47.53
C THR A 662 43.08 -30.66 48.70
N LEU A 663 43.30 -31.97 48.62
CA LEU A 663 43.10 -32.90 49.72
C LEU A 663 44.41 -33.59 50.05
N LEU A 664 44.72 -33.72 51.34
CA LEU A 664 45.89 -34.45 51.84
C LEU A 664 45.45 -35.32 53.02
N THR A 665 45.65 -36.63 52.92
CA THR A 665 45.46 -37.57 54.03
C THR A 665 46.77 -38.09 54.60
N LEU A 666 46.80 -38.29 55.91
CA LEU A 666 47.82 -39.06 56.63
C LEU A 666 47.12 -40.17 57.42
N GLU A 667 47.53 -41.41 57.19
CA GLU A 667 47.02 -42.59 57.89
C GLU A 667 48.11 -43.24 58.75
N VAL A 668 47.78 -43.59 60.00
CA VAL A 668 48.70 -44.31 60.91
C VAL A 668 48.64 -45.82 60.67
N ALA A 669 48.95 -46.22 59.44
CA ALA A 669 49.10 -47.59 59.01
C ALA A 669 50.13 -47.70 57.88
N PRO A 670 50.88 -48.82 57.79
CA PRO A 670 51.72 -49.08 56.63
C PRO A 670 50.84 -49.27 55.39
N GLY A 671 51.07 -48.48 54.35
CA GLY A 671 50.29 -48.48 53.12
C GLY A 671 51.06 -47.86 51.96
N GLU A 672 50.44 -47.83 50.79
CA GLU A 672 50.99 -47.15 49.62
C GLU A 672 50.84 -45.63 49.78
N ASN A 673 51.95 -44.90 49.61
CA ASN A 673 51.96 -43.45 49.51
C ASN A 673 51.65 -43.05 48.08
N HIS A 674 50.64 -42.20 47.88
CA HIS A 674 50.13 -41.87 46.55
C HIS A 674 49.92 -40.36 46.42
N PHE A 675 50.74 -39.70 45.62
CA PHE A 675 50.47 -38.33 45.20
C PHE A 675 49.83 -38.37 43.82
N ASP A 676 48.71 -37.67 43.63
CA ASP A 676 48.12 -37.44 42.31
C ASP A 676 48.99 -36.46 41.51
N VAL A 677 50.13 -36.98 41.07
CA VAL A 677 50.84 -36.47 39.92
C VAL A 677 50.19 -37.11 38.71
N SER A 678 49.13 -36.47 38.21
CA SER A 678 48.56 -36.72 36.88
C SER A 678 49.67 -37.00 35.87
N ASP A 679 49.50 -38.04 35.03
CA ASP A 679 50.48 -38.60 34.07
C ASP A 679 51.12 -37.59 33.09
N ALA A 680 50.72 -36.32 33.12
CA ALA A 680 51.41 -35.19 32.49
C ALA A 680 52.92 -35.11 32.86
N ALA A 681 53.33 -35.56 34.05
CA ALA A 681 54.76 -35.64 34.41
C ALA A 681 55.48 -36.88 33.83
N ALA A 682 54.73 -37.89 33.37
CA ALA A 682 55.22 -39.19 32.93
C ALA A 682 54.95 -39.46 31.44
N GLY A 683 55.39 -38.56 30.55
CA GLY A 683 55.48 -38.90 29.12
C GLY A 683 55.01 -37.85 28.12
N ALA A 684 54.69 -36.63 28.54
CA ALA A 684 54.96 -35.49 27.67
C ALA A 684 56.44 -35.11 27.88
N PRO A 685 57.32 -35.13 26.86
CA PRO A 685 58.46 -34.23 26.92
C PRO A 685 57.89 -32.81 27.11
N ALA A 686 58.56 -31.94 27.88
CA ALA A 686 58.22 -30.52 27.90
C ALA A 686 58.02 -30.09 26.44
N PRO A 687 56.81 -29.62 26.05
CA PRO A 687 56.34 -29.73 24.68
C PRO A 687 57.38 -29.11 23.78
N ASP A 688 58.02 -29.95 22.97
CA ASP A 688 59.25 -29.57 22.28
C ASP A 688 58.94 -28.25 21.56
N PRO A 689 59.63 -27.13 21.89
CA PRO A 689 59.23 -25.83 21.38
C PRO A 689 59.40 -25.75 19.85
N SER A 690 60.05 -26.78 19.30
CA SER A 690 60.23 -27.20 17.92
C SER A 690 59.33 -28.39 17.49
N GLY A 691 58.11 -28.54 18.02
CA GLY A 691 57.17 -29.57 17.57
C GLY A 691 56.98 -29.60 16.05
N ASP A 692 57.24 -30.75 15.43
CA ASP A 692 57.38 -30.98 13.97
C ASP A 692 58.43 -30.13 13.22
N ALA A 693 59.23 -29.31 13.91
CA ALA A 693 60.26 -28.50 13.29
C ALA A 693 61.51 -29.33 12.96
N GLN A 694 62.01 -29.17 11.73
CA GLN A 694 63.11 -29.96 11.18
C GLN A 694 64.09 -29.06 10.44
N LEU A 695 65.37 -29.17 10.80
CA LEU A 695 66.47 -28.50 10.10
C LEU A 695 67.13 -29.53 9.18
N LEU A 696 66.69 -29.60 7.94
CA LEU A 696 67.19 -30.57 6.96
C LEU A 696 68.36 -29.98 6.16
N TRP A 697 69.31 -30.81 5.74
CA TRP A 697 70.48 -30.36 4.96
C TRP A 697 70.91 -31.31 3.84
N ALA A 698 71.59 -30.77 2.82
CA ALA A 698 72.26 -31.54 1.77
C ALA A 698 73.36 -30.74 1.07
N ASP A 699 74.45 -31.39 0.67
CA ASP A 699 75.47 -30.80 -0.20
C ASP A 699 75.12 -31.07 -1.68
N ALA A 700 74.82 -30.01 -2.44
CA ALA A 700 74.42 -30.09 -3.84
C ALA A 700 74.89 -28.87 -4.65
N GLN A 701 75.36 -29.09 -5.89
CA GLN A 701 75.76 -28.05 -6.83
C GLN A 701 76.87 -27.10 -6.31
N GLY A 702 77.74 -27.57 -5.40
CA GLY A 702 78.81 -26.76 -4.79
C GLY A 702 78.34 -25.87 -3.62
N GLN A 703 77.12 -26.09 -3.13
CA GLN A 703 76.55 -25.38 -1.99
C GLN A 703 76.01 -26.38 -0.95
N ARG A 704 76.06 -26.02 0.33
CA ARG A 704 75.30 -26.67 1.41
C ARG A 704 73.94 -26.01 1.51
N TRP A 705 72.89 -26.80 1.34
CA TRP A 705 71.51 -26.37 1.46
C TRP A 705 71.00 -26.68 2.87
N PHE A 706 70.25 -25.75 3.44
CA PHE A 706 69.49 -25.89 4.68
C PHE A 706 68.02 -25.60 4.39
N GLN A 707 67.13 -26.53 4.72
CA GLN A 707 65.68 -26.30 4.72
C GLN A 707 65.21 -26.20 6.17
N MET A 708 64.55 -25.10 6.50
CA MET A 708 63.89 -24.89 7.78
C MET A 708 62.40 -25.20 7.63
N ARG A 709 61.89 -26.14 8.44
CA ARG A 709 60.48 -26.53 8.51
C ARG A 709 59.96 -26.31 9.94
N GLY A 710 58.72 -25.87 10.11
CA GLY A 710 58.07 -25.65 11.41
C GLY A 710 58.62 -24.46 12.19
N ARG A 711 58.56 -24.52 13.52
CA ARG A 711 59.00 -23.45 14.44
C ARG A 711 60.47 -23.62 14.83
N MET A 712 61.33 -22.75 14.32
CA MET A 712 62.77 -22.76 14.55
C MET A 712 63.13 -21.99 15.83
N THR A 713 63.65 -22.71 16.81
CA THR A 713 64.05 -22.16 18.12
C THR A 713 65.56 -22.29 18.36
N TRP A 714 66.05 -21.60 19.39
CA TRP A 714 67.46 -21.49 19.79
C TRP A 714 68.22 -22.82 19.88
N THR A 715 67.52 -23.93 20.13
CA THR A 715 68.04 -25.31 20.16
C THR A 715 68.75 -25.70 18.85
N PHE A 716 68.32 -25.16 17.71
CA PHE A 716 68.96 -25.41 16.41
C PHE A 716 70.19 -24.51 16.14
N GLY A 717 70.34 -23.39 16.84
CA GLY A 717 71.29 -22.33 16.48
C GLY A 717 72.74 -22.79 16.40
N GLU A 718 73.23 -23.49 17.43
CA GLU A 718 74.62 -23.99 17.44
C GLU A 718 74.85 -25.05 16.35
N THR A 719 73.88 -25.93 16.15
CA THR A 719 73.96 -27.00 15.15
C THR A 719 73.96 -26.44 13.72
N LEU A 720 73.16 -25.39 13.47
CA LEU A 720 73.15 -24.66 12.21
C LEU A 720 74.48 -23.95 11.96
N LEU A 721 74.96 -23.17 12.93
CA LEU A 721 76.21 -22.41 12.82
C LEU A 721 77.41 -23.31 12.56
N ALA A 722 77.52 -24.43 13.29
CA ALA A 722 78.59 -25.39 13.11
C ALA A 722 78.55 -26.05 11.72
N SER A 723 77.37 -26.46 11.24
CA SER A 723 77.22 -27.11 9.93
C SER A 723 77.47 -26.14 8.76
N ALA A 724 77.01 -24.89 8.87
CA ALA A 724 77.26 -23.86 7.87
C ALA A 724 78.72 -23.39 7.87
N GLY A 725 79.31 -23.20 9.05
CA GLY A 725 80.74 -22.87 9.20
C GLY A 725 81.66 -23.95 8.62
N GLU A 726 81.30 -25.24 8.77
CA GLU A 726 82.03 -26.34 8.14
C GLU A 726 81.97 -26.28 6.60
N ALA A 727 80.82 -25.91 6.03
CA ALA A 727 80.66 -25.76 4.58
C ALA A 727 81.46 -24.58 4.03
N ILE A 728 81.37 -23.41 4.68
CA ILE A 728 82.11 -22.19 4.32
C ILE A 728 83.62 -22.46 4.40
N GLY A 729 84.09 -23.11 5.47
CA GLY A 729 85.50 -23.49 5.64
C GLY A 729 86.03 -24.49 4.59
N LYS A 730 85.13 -25.24 3.93
CA LYS A 730 85.45 -26.12 2.79
C LYS A 730 85.35 -25.42 1.43
N GLY A 731 84.99 -24.13 1.39
CA GLY A 731 84.79 -23.36 0.16
C GLY A 731 83.47 -23.67 -0.57
N LEU A 732 82.49 -24.26 0.12
CA LEU A 732 81.13 -24.43 -0.39
C LEU A 732 80.33 -23.15 -0.13
N GLY A 733 79.41 -22.81 -1.04
CA GLY A 733 78.38 -21.82 -0.74
C GLY A 733 77.36 -22.34 0.28
N VAL A 734 76.52 -21.47 0.82
CA VAL A 734 75.44 -21.82 1.75
C VAL A 734 74.11 -21.28 1.23
N ARG A 735 73.07 -22.11 1.21
CA ARG A 735 71.73 -21.69 0.80
C ARG A 735 70.68 -22.10 1.83
N PHE A 736 69.85 -21.14 2.21
CA PHE A 736 68.75 -21.33 3.14
C PHE A 736 67.42 -21.32 2.40
N ASP A 737 66.52 -22.21 2.79
CA ASP A 737 65.16 -22.29 2.28
C ASP A 737 64.17 -22.30 3.45
N LEU A 738 63.31 -21.28 3.50
CA LEU A 738 62.39 -21.02 4.61
C LEU A 738 60.92 -21.25 4.20
N ALA A 739 60.65 -21.93 3.09
CA ALA A 739 59.31 -22.06 2.52
C ALA A 739 58.27 -22.70 3.45
N GLU A 740 58.74 -23.52 4.38
CA GLU A 740 57.94 -24.24 5.39
C GLU A 740 58.30 -23.80 6.83
N CYS A 741 59.02 -22.68 6.98
CA CYS A 741 59.40 -22.13 8.27
C CYS A 741 58.30 -21.19 8.78
N GLU A 742 57.66 -21.54 9.89
CA GLU A 742 56.53 -20.78 10.43
C GLU A 742 56.99 -19.62 11.32
N TYR A 743 58.10 -19.83 12.04
CA TYR A 743 58.60 -18.93 13.07
C TYR A 743 60.11 -19.11 13.26
N LEU A 744 60.81 -18.02 13.54
CA LEU A 744 62.18 -17.98 14.02
C LEU A 744 62.19 -17.17 15.32
N ASP A 745 62.88 -17.65 16.36
CA ASP A 745 63.18 -16.82 17.53
C ASP A 745 64.37 -15.88 17.28
N SER A 746 64.57 -14.93 18.19
CA SER A 746 65.67 -13.95 18.16
C SER A 746 67.05 -14.61 18.07
N THR A 747 67.24 -15.78 18.68
CA THR A 747 68.50 -16.54 18.61
C THR A 747 68.73 -17.05 17.19
N MET A 748 67.71 -17.63 16.56
CA MET A 748 67.78 -18.12 15.20
C MET A 748 67.92 -16.98 14.16
N PHE A 749 67.30 -15.83 14.39
CA PHE A 749 67.54 -14.62 13.58
C PHE A 749 69.00 -14.14 13.68
N GLY A 750 69.54 -14.00 14.91
CA GLY A 750 70.93 -13.59 15.13
C GLY A 750 71.94 -14.59 14.56
N THR A 751 71.68 -15.90 14.70
CA THR A 751 72.51 -16.96 14.11
C THR A 751 72.43 -16.98 12.58
N LEU A 752 71.25 -16.79 11.98
CA LEU A 752 71.11 -16.69 10.53
C LEU A 752 71.89 -15.47 10.00
N HIS A 753 71.79 -14.33 10.68
CA HIS A 753 72.57 -13.13 10.33
C HIS A 753 74.07 -13.43 10.33
N GLU A 754 74.58 -13.98 11.44
CA GLU A 754 76.00 -14.29 11.61
C GLU A 754 76.51 -15.28 10.55
N VAL A 755 75.71 -16.29 10.17
CA VAL A 755 76.11 -17.23 9.10
C VAL A 755 76.17 -16.54 7.73
N VAL A 756 75.19 -15.69 7.41
CA VAL A 756 75.16 -14.98 6.12
C VAL A 756 76.32 -13.98 6.02
N GLU A 757 76.57 -13.21 7.07
CA GLU A 757 77.68 -12.27 7.17
C GLU A 757 79.03 -12.99 7.01
N ARG A 758 79.30 -14.04 7.79
CA ARG A 758 80.53 -14.87 7.67
C ARG A 758 80.71 -15.47 6.28
N ALA A 759 79.63 -15.89 5.63
CA ALA A 759 79.69 -16.41 4.26
C ALA A 759 80.13 -15.30 3.27
N MET A 760 79.55 -14.11 3.37
CA MET A 760 79.91 -12.97 2.52
C MET A 760 81.35 -12.50 2.76
N GLU A 761 81.80 -12.40 4.01
CA GLU A 761 83.18 -12.03 4.36
C GLU A 761 84.21 -13.02 3.78
N SER A 762 83.90 -14.32 3.80
CA SER A 762 84.75 -15.37 3.24
C SER A 762 84.78 -15.41 1.70
N GLY A 763 83.88 -14.66 1.03
CA GLY A 763 83.68 -14.72 -0.42
C GLY A 763 82.92 -15.97 -0.89
N ALA A 764 82.31 -16.73 0.01
CA ALA A 764 81.42 -17.85 -0.33
C ALA A 764 80.07 -17.32 -0.87
N GLN A 765 79.46 -18.07 -1.78
CA GLN A 765 78.11 -17.73 -2.25
C GLN A 765 77.10 -18.01 -1.13
N VAL A 766 76.31 -17.00 -0.74
CA VAL A 766 75.18 -17.17 0.18
C VAL A 766 73.87 -16.74 -0.46
N SER A 767 72.78 -17.40 -0.09
CA SER A 767 71.42 -16.95 -0.46
C SER A 767 70.35 -17.49 0.49
N VAL A 768 69.29 -16.71 0.70
CA VAL A 768 68.15 -17.06 1.55
C VAL A 768 66.87 -16.96 0.71
N GLN A 769 66.20 -18.07 0.41
CA GLN A 769 65.11 -18.11 -0.57
C GLN A 769 63.80 -18.62 0.01
N ARG A 770 62.70 -18.26 -0.67
CA ARG A 770 61.32 -18.60 -0.32
C ARG A 770 60.94 -18.24 1.12
N VAL A 771 61.35 -17.05 1.54
CA VAL A 771 61.09 -16.53 2.90
C VAL A 771 59.63 -16.05 3.02
N PRO A 772 58.85 -16.52 4.00
CA PRO A 772 57.49 -16.05 4.25
C PRO A 772 57.42 -14.56 4.57
N ALA A 773 56.31 -13.90 4.21
CA ALA A 773 56.16 -12.46 4.37
C ALA A 773 56.28 -11.97 5.82
N SER A 774 55.82 -12.76 6.79
CA SER A 774 55.99 -12.53 8.23
C SER A 774 57.47 -12.49 8.64
N ILE A 775 58.25 -13.46 8.18
CA ILE A 775 59.68 -13.54 8.44
C ILE A 775 60.44 -12.41 7.71
N VAL A 776 60.04 -12.05 6.49
CA VAL A 776 60.61 -10.87 5.79
C VAL A 776 60.31 -9.55 6.54
N ALA A 777 59.15 -9.43 7.19
CA ALA A 777 58.83 -8.28 8.03
C ALA A 777 59.74 -8.22 9.26
N ALA A 778 59.89 -9.33 9.99
CA ALA A 778 60.78 -9.42 11.15
C ALA A 778 62.26 -9.12 10.80
N ILE A 779 62.77 -9.64 9.67
CA ILE A 779 64.13 -9.33 9.19
C ILE A 779 64.32 -7.83 8.92
N LYS A 780 63.28 -7.14 8.41
CA LYS A 780 63.32 -5.68 8.20
C LYS A 780 63.26 -4.89 9.50
N GLU A 781 62.39 -5.30 10.42
CA GLU A 781 62.23 -4.68 11.74
C GLU A 781 63.55 -4.77 12.54
N LEU A 782 64.15 -5.95 12.59
CA LEU A 782 65.47 -6.21 13.17
C LEU A 782 66.64 -5.58 12.39
N SER A 783 66.39 -4.84 11.31
CA SER A 783 67.40 -4.16 10.48
C SER A 783 68.50 -5.09 9.93
N MET A 784 68.15 -6.34 9.61
CA MET A 784 69.06 -7.36 9.11
C MET A 784 69.35 -7.19 7.60
N GLU A 785 69.87 -6.03 7.19
CA GLU A 785 70.09 -5.65 5.78
C GLU A 785 70.92 -6.69 5.00
N VAL A 786 71.98 -7.21 5.60
CA VAL A 786 72.86 -8.26 5.03
C VAL A 786 72.07 -9.53 4.64
N VAL A 787 71.04 -9.87 5.41
CA VAL A 787 70.18 -11.04 5.13
C VAL A 787 69.15 -10.71 4.05
N LEU A 788 68.64 -9.47 3.98
CA LEU A 788 67.75 -9.02 2.90
C LEU A 788 68.46 -9.01 1.54
N ASP A 789 69.70 -8.52 1.49
CA ASP A 789 70.53 -8.50 0.27
C ASP A 789 70.89 -9.92 -0.21
N ALA A 790 70.89 -10.90 0.70
CA ALA A 790 71.07 -12.31 0.37
C ALA A 790 69.79 -12.99 -0.17
N ILE A 791 68.64 -12.30 -0.29
CA ILE A 791 67.41 -12.87 -0.87
C ILE A 791 67.41 -12.69 -2.40
N PRO A 792 67.55 -13.76 -3.21
CA PRO A 792 67.53 -13.65 -4.66
C PRO A 792 66.10 -13.39 -5.18
N PRO A 793 65.94 -12.70 -6.31
CA PRO A 793 64.62 -12.47 -6.92
C PRO A 793 63.96 -13.76 -7.44
N ASP A 794 64.76 -14.76 -7.83
CA ASP A 794 64.31 -16.07 -8.30
C ASP A 794 64.75 -17.17 -7.31
N SER A 795 63.83 -18.04 -6.91
CA SER A 795 64.14 -19.22 -6.07
C SER A 795 64.43 -20.47 -6.90
N VAL A 796 65.36 -21.31 -6.44
CA VAL A 796 65.72 -22.58 -7.08
C VAL A 796 65.07 -23.76 -6.35
N GLU A 797 64.66 -24.83 -7.05
CA GLU A 797 64.11 -26.03 -6.39
C GLU A 797 65.12 -26.70 -5.44
N LEU A 798 64.62 -27.20 -4.31
CA LEU A 798 65.42 -27.92 -3.31
C LEU A 798 66.04 -29.22 -3.87
N PRO A 799 67.26 -29.59 -3.44
CA PRO A 799 67.85 -30.88 -3.78
C PRO A 799 67.01 -32.06 -3.24
N LYS A 800 66.90 -33.13 -4.03
CA LYS A 800 66.27 -34.37 -3.56
C LYS A 800 67.23 -35.13 -2.63
N GLY A 801 66.75 -35.54 -1.46
CA GLY A 801 67.51 -36.33 -0.49
C GLY A 801 68.11 -35.52 0.67
N LEU A 802 67.48 -34.41 1.06
CA LEU A 802 67.80 -33.69 2.30
C LEU A 802 67.72 -34.66 3.50
N SER A 803 68.74 -34.62 4.35
CA SER A 803 68.87 -35.44 5.56
C SER A 803 68.69 -34.58 6.80
N ASP A 804 68.16 -35.15 7.88
CA ASP A 804 67.95 -34.39 9.12
C ASP A 804 69.29 -34.02 9.79
N LEU A 805 69.43 -32.76 10.21
CA LEU A 805 70.60 -32.26 10.91
C LEU A 805 70.40 -32.42 12.43
N LEU A 806 70.58 -33.65 12.89
CA LEU A 806 70.41 -34.03 14.30
C LEU A 806 71.11 -33.04 15.25
N ILE A 807 70.31 -32.41 16.12
CA ILE A 807 70.80 -31.56 17.21
C ILE A 807 71.75 -32.39 18.06
N ARG A 808 73.00 -31.94 18.19
CA ARG A 808 73.96 -32.59 19.09
C ARG A 808 73.68 -32.12 20.52
N PRO A 809 73.76 -33.00 21.54
CA PRO A 809 73.73 -32.57 22.92
C PRO A 809 75.00 -31.75 23.22
N THR A 810 74.86 -30.42 23.19
CA THR A 810 75.92 -29.47 23.54
C THR A 810 75.88 -29.18 25.04
N ASP A 811 77.05 -28.91 25.63
CA ASP A 811 77.15 -28.46 27.01
C ASP A 811 76.41 -27.12 27.24
N LEU A 812 75.81 -26.94 28.41
CA LEU A 812 74.99 -25.77 28.78
C LEU A 812 75.76 -24.46 28.60
N ARG A 813 77.07 -24.48 28.89
CA ARG A 813 77.97 -23.34 28.67
C ARG A 813 77.97 -22.88 27.21
N HIS A 814 78.11 -23.80 26.26
CA HIS A 814 78.12 -23.47 24.84
C HIS A 814 76.74 -23.00 24.34
N GLN A 815 75.65 -23.55 24.88
CA GLN A 815 74.29 -23.09 24.56
C GLN A 815 74.06 -21.65 25.03
N ARG A 816 74.52 -21.29 26.23
CA ARG A 816 74.49 -19.91 26.75
C ARG A 816 75.37 -18.96 25.95
N GLU A 817 76.60 -19.35 25.63
CA GLU A 817 77.49 -18.57 24.76
C GLU A 817 76.85 -18.31 23.39
N ARG A 818 76.14 -19.31 22.83
CA ARG A 818 75.40 -19.16 21.57
C ARG A 818 74.20 -18.21 21.67
N LEU A 819 73.41 -18.32 22.74
CA LEU A 819 72.30 -17.41 23.05
C LEU A 819 72.78 -15.96 23.15
N LEU A 820 73.80 -15.72 23.99
CA LEU A 820 74.40 -14.40 24.17
C LEU A 820 74.92 -13.84 22.84
N ARG A 821 75.71 -14.61 22.09
CA ARG A 821 76.29 -14.16 20.82
C ARG A 821 75.26 -13.82 19.76
N ALA A 822 74.16 -14.57 19.66
CA ALA A 822 73.11 -14.27 18.70
C ALA A 822 72.39 -12.94 19.01
N HIS A 823 72.14 -12.67 20.30
CA HIS A 823 71.55 -11.41 20.73
C HIS A 823 72.53 -10.23 20.65
N GLU A 824 73.84 -10.44 20.89
CA GLU A 824 74.87 -9.44 20.63
C GLU A 824 74.89 -9.00 19.16
N VAL A 825 74.78 -9.95 18.21
CA VAL A 825 74.68 -9.64 16.77
C VAL A 825 73.48 -8.75 16.49
N LEU A 826 72.27 -9.16 16.92
CA LEU A 826 71.06 -8.35 16.68
C LEU A 826 71.12 -6.96 17.34
N LEU A 827 71.63 -6.87 18.58
CA LEU A 827 71.81 -5.63 19.33
C LEU A 827 72.67 -4.60 18.57
N HIS A 828 73.63 -5.05 17.75
CA HIS A 828 74.52 -4.17 17.02
C HIS A 828 73.96 -3.66 15.67
N LEU A 829 72.83 -4.17 15.17
CA LEU A 829 72.28 -3.81 13.86
C LEU A 829 71.55 -2.46 13.83
N SER A 830 70.84 -2.08 14.90
CA SER A 830 70.03 -0.86 14.94
C SER A 830 70.00 -0.21 16.32
N GLU A 831 69.55 1.04 16.40
CA GLU A 831 69.33 1.70 17.70
C GLU A 831 68.11 1.15 18.44
N ALA A 832 67.04 0.77 17.73
CA ALA A 832 65.87 0.13 18.33
C ALA A 832 66.22 -1.24 18.93
N ASN A 833 67.04 -2.03 18.23
CA ASN A 833 67.52 -3.33 18.70
C ASN A 833 68.36 -3.20 19.98
N ARG A 834 69.04 -2.05 20.22
CA ARG A 834 69.75 -1.79 21.48
C ARG A 834 68.81 -1.58 22.66
N GLU A 835 67.68 -0.93 22.43
CA GLU A 835 66.65 -0.74 23.46
C GLU A 835 65.92 -2.07 23.76
N GLU A 836 65.65 -2.88 22.74
CA GLU A 836 64.98 -4.18 22.86
C GLU A 836 65.86 -5.26 23.51
N PHE A 837 67.06 -5.52 22.97
CA PHE A 837 67.91 -6.64 23.40
C PHE A 837 68.93 -6.27 24.48
N GLY A 838 69.11 -4.98 24.80
CA GLY A 838 70.12 -4.50 25.75
C GLY A 838 70.02 -5.17 27.12
N GLY A 839 68.82 -5.18 27.72
CA GLY A 839 68.59 -5.82 29.01
C GLY A 839 68.82 -7.33 29.01
N VAL A 840 68.52 -8.02 27.91
CA VAL A 840 68.73 -9.47 27.75
C VAL A 840 70.23 -9.78 27.67
N VAL A 841 70.98 -9.02 26.88
CA VAL A 841 72.44 -9.18 26.73
C VAL A 841 73.17 -8.88 28.03
N ASP A 842 72.79 -7.84 28.76
CA ASP A 842 73.41 -7.51 30.05
C ASP A 842 73.11 -8.56 31.14
N ALA A 843 71.90 -9.13 31.16
CA ALA A 843 71.55 -10.24 32.05
C ALA A 843 72.39 -11.50 31.75
N LEU A 844 72.47 -11.92 30.48
CA LEU A 844 73.26 -13.08 30.06
C LEU A 844 74.76 -12.92 30.37
N ARG A 845 75.32 -11.71 30.23
CA ARG A 845 76.70 -11.40 30.62
C ARG A 845 76.92 -11.47 32.13
N ALA A 846 75.96 -11.00 32.93
CA ALA A 846 76.05 -11.05 34.39
C ALA A 846 76.03 -12.50 34.91
N GLU A 847 75.19 -13.37 34.32
CA GLU A 847 75.16 -14.80 34.63
C GLU A 847 76.48 -15.50 34.27
N GLN A 848 77.03 -15.25 33.08
CA GLN A 848 78.31 -15.83 32.66
C GLN A 848 79.45 -15.42 33.60
N ALA A 849 79.52 -14.14 33.99
CA ALA A 849 80.54 -13.65 34.92
C ALA A 849 80.41 -14.28 36.33
N ALA A 850 79.18 -14.60 36.77
CA ALA A 850 78.95 -15.28 38.04
C ALA A 850 79.44 -16.75 38.02
N GLU A 851 79.28 -17.47 36.91
CA GLU A 851 79.80 -18.84 36.75
C GLU A 851 81.32 -18.89 36.60
N GLU A 852 81.93 -18.00 35.80
CA GLU A 852 83.39 -17.92 35.68
C GLU A 852 84.07 -17.58 37.03
N SER A 853 83.36 -16.95 37.97
CA SER A 853 83.82 -16.72 39.34
C SER A 853 83.74 -17.96 40.24
N LYS A 854 82.83 -18.90 39.96
CA LYS A 854 82.69 -20.18 40.68
C LYS A 854 83.67 -21.24 40.21
N ASP A 855 84.03 -21.25 38.92
CA ASP A 855 85.03 -22.17 38.34
C ASP A 855 86.48 -21.82 38.74
N GLN A 856 86.71 -20.63 39.31
CA GLN A 856 88.03 -20.13 39.77
C GLN A 856 88.22 -20.20 41.30
N SER A 857 87.23 -20.70 42.05
CA SER A 857 87.25 -20.84 43.52
C SER A 857 87.30 -22.29 43.98
#